data_AF-A0A1Q7UW04-F1
#
_entry.id   AF-A0A1Q7UW04-F1
#
_cell.length_a   1.000
_cell.length_b   1.000
_cell.length_c   1.000
_cell.angle_alpha   90.00
_cell.angle_beta   90.00
_cell.angle_gamma   90.00
#
_symmetry.space_group_name_H-M   'P 1'
#
loop_
_entity.id
_entity.type
_entity.pdbx_description
1 polymer ?
#
loop_
_entity_poly.entity_id
_entity_poly.type
_entity_poly.pdbx_seq_one_letter_code
_entity_poly.pdbx_strand_id
1 'polypeptide(L)'
;MIKRILVSTVPFALSIETRDYDAEKLIEVIRTGGKDVRGRVEQLRETLQRELTSHGDPKRAKQTAGELKKQLPGVMWSGTFTERKTDALVNHSGLLCADLDSLNGTLADVRGKLSDSPYLWALFTSPSGDGLKAVFRVYPDTARHAGSFRAVEQHVRELTSVQIDQKCKDPVRLCFLSHDPGVYYNANAIAIDPLPDLVKPRPALSGMVDLSKRQRIATELFGPVDWLSETEGIAVNRCPFKHLHSTPDGDRDLKVYVVPGEAPNGNCVHNSCRAMLAVLNRELQSRIGKAEYMPPESRIERQNDSADLVGAGNGAVEHDETIASLAALHPLEYERKREEAAKEIGCRASVLDKLVEEKRRSGKQANSNLQGQTVVLPEVEPWGEKVEGAVVLDEIAESFRRYVVLPEGAADALALWCAHTHCFKSFECSPRLNFYSPAKGCGKTTARDVVALFVPRPILTENMSVAVLFRLVDAQAPVILADEYDAWLKFNEELRGLLNAGYRRGATVFRCEGDSNEVRQFNAYAPAVLCGIGTLPGTLHDRSIVIPLSRAKLGELSKRFDSRKVGPEKELNRKLARFVADQVTQLEAIDPVLPSGVFNRLADNWRPLFAVAEVVGGNWPQRCADAFAKLTTAVSKAETDGLREMLLADIQGLFKTDRMFSRELIERLSGMTERPWPEVCRGKPITERWLARNLGVFTIHPKQLRIGEDNGRGYELADLVEAFERYLPNPPSPSVTPLQIEGKAPFSKCYKKENVTLVKTPFLEGCNTCNTCDTPEPIIDEAKLLFNAGEGEEQAAAS
;
A
#
# COMPACT_ATOMS: atom_id res chain seq x y z
N MET A 1 -34.69 28.82 23.14
CA MET A 1 -33.98 28.77 21.85
C MET A 1 -33.24 27.44 21.77
N ILE A 2 -33.70 26.52 20.94
CA ILE A 2 -32.98 25.25 20.69
C ILE A 2 -31.74 25.62 19.87
N LYS A 3 -30.56 25.27 20.38
CA LYS A 3 -29.28 25.56 19.71
C LYS A 3 -29.20 24.68 18.46
N ARG A 4 -29.31 25.28 17.26
CA ARG A 4 -29.22 24.56 15.97
C ARG A 4 -27.89 23.79 15.90
N ILE A 5 -27.95 22.51 15.52
CA ILE A 5 -26.77 21.67 15.32
C ILE A 5 -26.39 21.79 13.85
N LEU A 6 -25.22 22.36 13.58
CA LEU A 6 -24.70 22.51 12.22
C LEU A 6 -23.71 21.39 11.89
N VAL A 7 -23.82 20.87 10.67
CA VAL A 7 -22.91 19.86 10.10
C VAL A 7 -22.58 20.25 8.67
N SER A 8 -21.36 19.98 8.21
CA SER A 8 -21.02 20.22 6.81
C SER A 8 -21.51 19.11 5.89
N THR A 9 -21.94 19.51 4.71
CA THR A 9 -22.41 18.66 3.63
C THR A 9 -21.63 18.92 2.35
N VAL A 10 -21.62 17.93 1.45
CA VAL A 10 -21.05 18.01 0.11
C VAL A 10 -22.04 17.40 -0.90
N PRO A 11 -22.11 17.93 -2.14
CA PRO A 11 -23.09 17.47 -3.11
C PRO A 11 -22.78 16.08 -3.69
N PHE A 12 -21.52 15.65 -3.67
CA PHE A 12 -21.09 14.30 -4.07
C PHE A 12 -19.70 13.94 -3.52
N ALA A 13 -19.30 12.67 -3.63
CA ALA A 13 -18.10 12.11 -2.98
C ALA A 13 -16.76 12.74 -3.34
N LEU A 14 -16.65 13.45 -4.47
CA LEU A 14 -15.40 14.06 -4.93
C LEU A 14 -15.32 15.56 -4.63
N SER A 15 -16.41 16.15 -4.13
CA SER A 15 -16.43 17.56 -3.75
C SER A 15 -15.55 17.81 -2.53
N ILE A 16 -14.79 18.90 -2.59
CA ILE A 16 -13.91 19.39 -1.51
C ILE A 16 -14.59 20.53 -0.76
N GLU A 17 -15.36 21.37 -1.47
CA GLU A 17 -16.12 22.48 -0.91
C GLU A 17 -17.28 21.98 -0.07
N THR A 18 -17.38 22.52 1.15
CA THR A 18 -18.36 22.15 2.17
C THR A 18 -19.40 23.25 2.34
N ARG A 19 -20.61 22.86 2.71
CA ARG A 19 -21.68 23.79 3.12
C ARG A 19 -22.31 23.34 4.41
N ASP A 20 -22.44 24.27 5.35
CA ASP A 20 -23.04 23.99 6.64
C ASP A 20 -24.57 23.90 6.52
N TYR A 21 -25.14 22.88 7.15
CA TYR A 21 -26.56 22.60 7.11
C TYR A 21 -27.08 22.20 8.48
N ASP A 22 -28.37 22.43 8.69
CA ASP A 22 -29.06 22.02 9.91
C ASP A 22 -29.22 20.50 9.94
N ALA A 23 -28.59 19.87 10.92
CA ALA A 23 -28.59 18.42 11.07
C ALA A 23 -30.02 17.86 11.23
N GLU A 24 -30.93 18.58 11.87
CA GLU A 24 -32.32 18.13 12.06
C GLU A 24 -33.08 18.13 10.74
N LYS A 25 -32.85 19.13 9.89
CA LYS A 25 -33.43 19.15 8.54
C LYS A 25 -32.93 17.99 7.68
N LEU A 26 -31.69 17.52 7.87
CA LEU A 26 -31.18 16.35 7.17
C LEU A 26 -31.92 15.06 7.53
N ILE A 27 -32.44 14.94 8.76
CA ILE A 27 -33.25 13.79 9.16
C ILE A 27 -34.53 13.72 8.31
N GLU A 28 -35.17 14.87 8.07
CA GLU A 28 -36.36 14.92 7.23
C GLU A 28 -36.03 14.65 5.76
N VAL A 29 -34.86 15.09 5.27
CA VAL A 29 -34.35 14.71 3.94
C VAL A 29 -34.12 13.20 3.84
N ILE A 30 -33.59 12.55 4.88
CA ILE A 30 -33.41 11.09 4.89
C ILE A 30 -34.77 10.38 4.92
N ARG A 31 -35.74 10.91 5.66
CA ARG A 31 -37.10 10.34 5.79
C ARG A 31 -37.87 10.37 4.47
N THR A 32 -37.88 11.52 3.83
CA THR A 32 -38.65 11.77 2.59
C THR A 32 -37.87 11.42 1.33
N GLY A 33 -36.53 11.39 1.46
CA GLY A 33 -35.58 11.31 0.36
C GLY A 33 -35.38 12.62 -0.40
N GLY A 34 -35.93 13.74 0.07
CA GLY A 34 -35.85 15.04 -0.60
C GLY A 34 -36.33 15.01 -2.05
N LYS A 35 -35.88 15.98 -2.86
CA LYS A 35 -36.25 16.03 -4.30
C LYS A 35 -35.61 14.89 -5.11
N ASP A 36 -34.36 14.51 -4.82
CA ASP A 36 -33.58 13.59 -5.66
C ASP A 36 -32.90 12.41 -4.94
N VAL A 37 -32.75 12.43 -3.61
CA VAL A 37 -32.00 11.39 -2.88
C VAL A 37 -32.74 10.04 -2.94
N ARG A 38 -34.07 10.08 -2.87
CA ARG A 38 -34.92 8.89 -3.01
C ARG A 38 -34.61 8.10 -4.28
N GLY A 39 -34.74 8.75 -5.45
CA GLY A 39 -34.57 8.10 -6.74
C GLY A 39 -33.15 7.54 -6.94
N ARG A 40 -32.13 8.27 -6.49
CA ARG A 40 -30.73 7.81 -6.56
C ARG A 40 -30.47 6.59 -5.68
N VAL A 41 -31.03 6.58 -4.47
CA VAL A 41 -30.90 5.43 -3.53
C VAL A 41 -31.69 4.22 -4.03
N GLU A 42 -32.89 4.42 -4.58
CA GLU A 42 -33.70 3.36 -5.19
C GLU A 42 -32.96 2.74 -6.39
N GLN A 43 -32.45 3.56 -7.32
CA GLN A 43 -31.65 3.10 -8.46
C GLN A 43 -30.39 2.32 -8.05
N LEU A 44 -29.73 2.77 -6.98
CA LEU A 44 -28.56 2.09 -6.41
C LEU A 44 -28.94 0.70 -5.87
N ARG A 45 -30.03 0.60 -5.11
CA ARG A 45 -30.52 -0.66 -4.53
C ARG A 45 -31.01 -1.63 -5.61
N GLU A 46 -31.72 -1.14 -6.61
CA GLU A 46 -32.15 -1.93 -7.78
C GLU A 46 -30.94 -2.46 -8.56
N THR A 47 -29.90 -1.65 -8.75
CA THR A 47 -28.67 -2.08 -9.42
C THR A 47 -27.95 -3.15 -8.61
N LEU A 48 -27.83 -2.99 -7.29
CA LEU A 48 -27.27 -4.01 -6.40
C LEU A 48 -28.04 -5.33 -6.52
N GLN A 49 -29.38 -5.27 -6.43
CA GLN A 49 -30.23 -6.46 -6.48
C GLN A 49 -30.13 -7.14 -7.84
N ARG A 50 -30.22 -6.39 -8.94
CA ARG A 50 -30.10 -6.91 -10.31
C ARG A 50 -28.78 -7.62 -10.54
N GLU A 51 -27.65 -7.01 -10.20
CA GLU A 51 -26.33 -7.62 -10.36
C GLU A 51 -26.18 -8.88 -9.49
N LEU A 52 -26.70 -8.85 -8.26
CA LEU A 52 -26.68 -10.00 -7.37
C LEU A 52 -27.53 -11.16 -7.90
N THR A 53 -28.72 -10.88 -8.44
CA THR A 53 -29.60 -11.89 -9.04
C THR A 53 -29.04 -12.43 -10.36
N SER A 54 -28.45 -11.59 -11.22
CA SER A 54 -27.93 -12.00 -12.52
C SER A 54 -26.61 -12.76 -12.46
N HIS A 55 -25.75 -12.47 -11.47
CA HIS A 55 -24.39 -13.01 -11.43
C HIS A 55 -24.03 -13.75 -10.15
N GLY A 56 -24.82 -13.65 -9.08
CA GLY A 56 -24.57 -14.36 -7.82
C GLY A 56 -23.31 -13.90 -7.06
N ASP A 57 -22.66 -12.81 -7.49
CA ASP A 57 -21.43 -12.29 -6.89
C ASP A 57 -21.67 -10.93 -6.17
N PRO A 58 -21.71 -10.93 -4.82
CA PRO A 58 -21.87 -9.72 -4.02
C PRO A 58 -20.77 -8.68 -4.22
N LYS A 59 -19.53 -9.10 -4.52
CA LYS A 59 -18.41 -8.15 -4.73
C LYS A 59 -18.59 -7.39 -6.02
N ARG A 60 -18.94 -8.09 -7.10
CA ARG A 60 -19.27 -7.48 -8.39
C ARG A 60 -20.46 -6.54 -8.28
N ALA A 61 -21.54 -6.96 -7.61
CA ALA A 61 -22.71 -6.11 -7.40
C ALA A 61 -22.34 -4.81 -6.66
N LYS A 62 -21.55 -4.90 -5.58
CA LYS A 62 -21.06 -3.73 -4.85
C LYS A 62 -20.12 -2.84 -5.68
N GLN A 63 -19.32 -3.41 -6.58
CA GLN A 63 -18.46 -2.65 -7.49
C GLN A 63 -19.29 -1.86 -8.51
N THR A 64 -20.26 -2.50 -9.18
CA THR A 64 -21.12 -1.86 -10.18
C THR A 64 -21.96 -0.73 -9.58
N ALA A 65 -22.55 -0.95 -8.40
CA ALA A 65 -23.31 0.08 -7.69
C ALA A 65 -22.44 1.16 -7.04
N GLY A 66 -21.11 0.99 -7.02
CA GLY A 66 -20.16 1.90 -6.41
C GLY A 66 -20.17 3.30 -7.04
N GLU A 67 -20.33 3.40 -8.36
CA GLU A 67 -20.39 4.70 -9.05
C GLU A 67 -21.66 5.48 -8.71
N LEU A 68 -22.81 4.80 -8.65
CA LEU A 68 -24.07 5.42 -8.19
C LEU A 68 -23.95 5.90 -6.75
N LYS A 69 -23.26 5.15 -5.88
CA LYS A 69 -23.03 5.53 -4.48
C LYS A 69 -22.22 6.82 -4.36
N LYS A 70 -21.22 7.02 -5.23
CA LYS A 70 -20.36 8.22 -5.22
C LYS A 70 -21.11 9.50 -5.66
N GLN A 71 -22.22 9.35 -6.39
CA GLN A 71 -23.08 10.45 -6.82
C GLN A 71 -24.09 10.90 -5.76
N LEU A 72 -24.16 10.19 -4.62
CA LEU A 72 -24.98 10.61 -3.49
C LEU A 72 -24.32 11.78 -2.78
N PRO A 73 -25.11 12.77 -2.31
CA PRO A 73 -24.62 13.78 -1.38
C PRO A 73 -24.07 13.12 -0.12
N GLY A 74 -23.17 13.80 0.57
CA GLY A 74 -22.60 13.31 1.82
C GLY A 74 -22.62 14.36 2.92
N VAL A 75 -22.59 13.89 4.15
CA VAL A 75 -22.60 14.69 5.38
C VAL A 75 -21.44 14.26 6.27
N MET A 76 -20.79 15.23 6.90
CA MET A 76 -19.79 15.01 7.93
C MET A 76 -20.43 15.34 9.27
N TRP A 77 -20.98 14.31 9.92
CA TRP A 77 -21.80 14.50 11.11
C TRP A 77 -21.06 15.14 12.28
N SER A 78 -19.74 14.98 12.36
CA SER A 78 -18.95 15.42 13.53
C SER A 78 -18.76 16.92 13.65
N GLY A 79 -19.06 17.72 12.62
CA GLY A 79 -18.84 19.15 12.70
C GLY A 79 -19.01 19.94 11.41
N THR A 80 -18.65 21.21 11.49
CA THR A 80 -18.53 22.11 10.34
C THR A 80 -17.06 22.23 9.94
N PHE A 81 -16.80 22.31 8.65
CA PHE A 81 -15.46 22.26 8.05
C PHE A 81 -15.35 23.35 6.99
N THR A 82 -14.17 23.95 6.84
CA THR A 82 -13.90 24.89 5.73
C THR A 82 -13.71 24.19 4.39
N GLU A 83 -13.18 22.97 4.43
CA GLU A 83 -13.04 22.06 3.31
C GLU A 83 -13.01 20.62 3.84
N ARG A 84 -13.18 19.63 2.97
CA ARG A 84 -13.16 18.22 3.38
C ARG A 84 -11.73 17.71 3.68
N LYS A 85 -11.16 18.16 4.79
CA LYS A 85 -9.87 17.71 5.36
C LYS A 85 -9.93 17.63 6.89
N THR A 86 -9.13 16.74 7.47
CA THR A 86 -9.15 16.45 8.92
C THR A 86 -8.74 17.66 9.77
N ASP A 87 -7.83 18.50 9.27
CA ASP A 87 -7.32 19.72 9.90
C ASP A 87 -8.19 20.96 9.66
N ALA A 88 -9.26 20.83 8.86
CA ALA A 88 -10.16 21.92 8.47
C ALA A 88 -11.44 22.02 9.33
N LEU A 89 -11.52 21.27 10.45
CA LEU A 89 -12.65 21.30 11.38
C LEU A 89 -12.74 22.67 12.08
N VAL A 90 -13.88 23.34 11.93
CA VAL A 90 -14.17 24.65 12.53
C VAL A 90 -14.84 24.46 13.89
N ASN A 91 -15.98 23.77 13.92
CA ASN A 91 -16.73 23.49 15.15
C ASN A 91 -17.18 22.04 15.18
N HIS A 92 -16.98 21.37 16.33
CA HIS A 92 -17.54 20.05 16.55
C HIS A 92 -19.05 20.15 16.82
N SER A 93 -19.86 19.38 16.09
CA SER A 93 -21.35 19.46 16.13
C SER A 93 -21.96 18.87 17.40
N GLY A 94 -21.22 17.99 18.09
CA GLY A 94 -21.73 17.16 19.18
C GLY A 94 -22.49 15.93 18.68
N LEU A 95 -22.25 15.53 17.42
CA LEU A 95 -22.72 14.28 16.84
C LEU A 95 -21.54 13.41 16.41
N LEU A 96 -21.74 12.09 16.38
CA LEU A 96 -20.76 11.14 15.84
C LEU A 96 -21.51 10.05 15.08
N CYS A 97 -21.12 9.79 13.83
CA CYS A 97 -21.74 8.76 13.01
C CYS A 97 -20.96 7.45 13.11
N ALA A 98 -21.64 6.37 13.51
CA ALA A 98 -21.17 5.00 13.43
C ALA A 98 -21.76 4.30 12.21
N ASP A 99 -20.90 3.63 11.45
CA ASP A 99 -21.27 2.86 10.27
C ASP A 99 -21.29 1.35 10.59
N LEU A 100 -22.43 0.72 10.37
CA LEU A 100 -22.66 -0.71 10.60
C LEU A 100 -22.97 -1.38 9.26
N ASP A 101 -21.94 -1.91 8.60
CA ASP A 101 -22.05 -2.56 7.29
C ASP A 101 -22.36 -4.06 7.40
N SER A 102 -23.00 -4.61 6.36
CA SER A 102 -23.15 -6.06 6.14
C SER A 102 -23.83 -6.81 7.29
N LEU A 103 -25.00 -6.32 7.75
CA LEU A 103 -25.75 -6.89 8.86
C LEU A 103 -26.44 -8.23 8.52
N ASN A 104 -26.35 -8.73 7.28
CA ASN A 104 -26.66 -10.11 6.86
C ASN A 104 -27.92 -10.74 7.50
N GLY A 105 -29.04 -10.02 7.53
CA GLY A 105 -30.32 -10.51 8.08
C GLY A 105 -30.59 -10.15 9.55
N THR A 106 -29.64 -9.54 10.26
CA THR A 106 -29.82 -9.05 11.66
C THR A 106 -30.24 -7.58 11.73
N LEU A 107 -30.46 -6.92 10.59
CA LEU A 107 -30.71 -5.47 10.51
C LEU A 107 -31.87 -5.01 11.40
N ALA A 108 -32.98 -5.73 11.41
CA ALA A 108 -34.16 -5.38 12.22
C ALA A 108 -33.89 -5.49 13.73
N ASP A 109 -33.20 -6.55 14.16
CA ASP A 109 -32.82 -6.78 15.57
C ASP A 109 -31.84 -5.71 16.06
N VAL A 110 -30.78 -5.47 15.28
CA VAL A 110 -29.78 -4.41 15.57
C VAL A 110 -30.45 -3.04 15.62
N ARG A 111 -31.37 -2.76 14.68
CA ARG A 111 -32.14 -1.50 14.69
C ARG A 111 -32.98 -1.36 15.96
N GLY A 112 -33.70 -2.40 16.36
CA GLY A 112 -34.51 -2.40 17.59
C GLY A 112 -33.66 -2.07 18.81
N LYS A 113 -32.58 -2.83 19.02
CA LYS A 113 -31.65 -2.66 20.15
C LYS A 113 -31.01 -1.27 20.21
N LEU A 114 -30.61 -0.70 19.07
CA LEU A 114 -30.04 0.64 19.03
C LEU A 114 -31.07 1.73 19.31
N SER A 115 -32.33 1.53 18.88
CA SER A 115 -33.41 2.52 19.07
C SER A 115 -33.75 2.76 20.54
N ASP A 116 -33.42 1.80 21.43
CA ASP A 116 -33.59 1.92 22.88
C ASP A 116 -32.43 2.67 23.56
N SER A 117 -31.37 3.01 22.82
CA SER A 117 -30.22 3.72 23.39
C SER A 117 -30.57 5.18 23.72
N PRO A 118 -30.30 5.65 24.95
CA PRO A 118 -30.51 7.06 25.31
C PRO A 118 -29.53 8.02 24.62
N TYR A 119 -28.44 7.49 24.04
CA TYR A 119 -27.40 8.25 23.35
C TYR A 119 -27.63 8.36 21.85
N LEU A 120 -28.50 7.51 21.29
CA LEU A 120 -28.76 7.47 19.86
C LEU A 120 -29.62 8.68 19.46
N TRP A 121 -29.06 9.52 18.58
CA TRP A 121 -29.72 10.72 18.08
C TRP A 121 -30.50 10.46 16.80
N ALA A 122 -29.94 9.68 15.87
CA ALA A 122 -30.64 9.26 14.66
C ALA A 122 -30.16 7.89 14.18
N LEU A 123 -31.03 7.11 13.55
CA LEU A 123 -30.69 5.81 12.98
C LEU A 123 -31.46 5.56 11.69
N PHE A 124 -30.72 5.24 10.63
CA PHE A 124 -31.28 5.01 9.31
C PHE A 124 -30.56 3.93 8.53
N THR A 125 -31.25 3.34 7.56
CA THR A 125 -30.73 2.32 6.65
C THR A 125 -29.68 2.93 5.74
N SER A 126 -28.56 2.23 5.56
CA SER A 126 -27.48 2.67 4.65
C SER A 126 -27.98 2.78 3.20
N PRO A 127 -27.29 3.53 2.31
CA PRO A 127 -27.71 3.65 0.91
C PRO A 127 -27.84 2.28 0.23
N SER A 128 -26.92 1.37 0.53
CA SER A 128 -26.88 0.01 -0.04
C SER A 128 -27.98 -0.93 0.49
N GLY A 129 -28.68 -0.55 1.58
CA GLY A 129 -29.81 -1.31 2.11
C GLY A 129 -29.44 -2.47 3.04
N ASP A 130 -28.16 -2.85 3.14
CA ASP A 130 -27.66 -4.01 3.89
C ASP A 130 -27.00 -3.64 5.25
N GLY A 131 -27.07 -2.37 5.65
CA GLY A 131 -26.46 -1.84 6.87
C GLY A 131 -27.23 -0.68 7.50
N LEU A 132 -26.71 -0.17 8.61
CA LEU A 132 -27.28 0.95 9.37
C LEU A 132 -26.24 2.07 9.57
N LYS A 133 -26.71 3.31 9.56
CA LYS A 133 -25.97 4.49 9.99
C LYS A 133 -26.58 4.97 11.30
N ALA A 134 -25.79 4.95 12.37
CA ALA A 134 -26.23 5.33 13.71
C ALA A 134 -25.48 6.61 14.13
N VAL A 135 -26.22 7.70 14.32
CA VAL A 135 -25.67 8.99 14.77
C VAL A 135 -25.91 9.12 16.27
N PHE A 136 -24.86 9.28 17.05
CA PHE A 136 -24.89 9.39 18.51
C PHE A 136 -24.63 10.82 18.97
N ARG A 137 -25.24 11.21 20.09
CA ARG A 137 -24.85 12.45 20.78
C ARG A 137 -23.54 12.25 21.52
N VAL A 138 -22.64 13.21 21.35
CA VAL A 138 -21.35 13.28 22.02
C VAL A 138 -21.12 14.73 22.46
N TYR A 139 -20.12 14.96 23.31
CA TYR A 139 -19.75 16.33 23.66
C TYR A 139 -19.19 17.07 22.43
N PRO A 140 -19.57 18.34 22.21
CA PRO A 140 -19.06 19.16 21.10
C PRO A 140 -17.61 19.62 21.38
N ASP A 141 -16.70 18.67 21.50
CA ASP A 141 -15.30 18.89 21.87
C ASP A 141 -14.40 18.00 21.01
N THR A 142 -13.62 18.64 20.14
CA THR A 142 -12.66 17.98 19.25
C THR A 142 -11.62 17.17 20.02
N ALA A 143 -11.15 17.64 21.18
CA ALA A 143 -10.14 16.94 21.97
C ALA A 143 -10.68 15.60 22.53
N ARG A 144 -11.99 15.51 22.73
CA ARG A 144 -12.67 14.33 23.27
C ARG A 144 -13.17 13.37 22.19
N HIS A 145 -13.11 13.74 20.91
CA HIS A 145 -13.69 12.95 19.82
C HIS A 145 -13.20 11.50 19.80
N ALA A 146 -11.89 11.27 20.04
CA ALA A 146 -11.32 9.93 20.09
C ALA A 146 -11.85 9.09 21.28
N GLY A 147 -12.11 9.72 22.42
CA GLY A 147 -12.76 9.08 23.57
C GLY A 147 -14.24 8.80 23.31
N SER A 148 -14.93 9.73 22.67
CA SER A 148 -16.33 9.59 22.26
C SER A 148 -16.53 8.46 21.23
N PHE A 149 -15.63 8.33 20.25
CA PHE A 149 -15.68 7.22 19.28
C PHE A 149 -15.59 5.86 19.99
N ARG A 150 -14.65 5.72 20.94
CA ARG A 150 -14.50 4.48 21.72
C ARG A 150 -15.72 4.20 22.61
N ALA A 151 -16.30 5.22 23.22
CA ALA A 151 -17.53 5.09 24.00
C ALA A 151 -18.69 4.58 23.12
N VAL A 152 -18.85 5.15 21.93
CA VAL A 152 -19.86 4.71 20.96
C VAL A 152 -19.59 3.28 20.47
N GLU A 153 -18.34 2.94 20.16
CA GLU A 153 -17.97 1.57 19.77
C GLU A 153 -18.32 0.56 20.87
N GLN A 154 -17.93 0.85 22.11
CA GLN A 154 -18.22 -0.01 23.25
C GLN A 154 -19.73 -0.17 23.45
N HIS A 155 -20.48 0.93 23.46
CA HIS A 155 -21.92 0.94 23.66
C HIS A 155 -22.67 0.17 22.56
N VAL A 156 -22.33 0.37 21.28
CA VAL A 156 -22.92 -0.38 20.17
C VAL A 156 -22.60 -1.87 20.29
N ARG A 157 -21.35 -2.22 20.63
CA ARG A 157 -20.93 -3.62 20.80
C ARG A 157 -21.68 -4.29 21.95
N GLU A 158 -21.85 -3.62 23.08
CA GLU A 158 -22.58 -4.14 24.24
C GLU A 158 -24.06 -4.36 23.94
N LEU A 159 -24.70 -3.42 23.22
CA LEU A 159 -26.12 -3.57 22.86
C LEU A 159 -26.37 -4.62 21.78
N THR A 160 -25.49 -4.72 20.78
CA THR A 160 -25.81 -5.41 19.51
C THR A 160 -24.85 -6.53 19.15
N SER A 161 -23.70 -6.62 19.82
CA SER A 161 -22.55 -7.46 19.42
C SER A 161 -21.92 -7.08 18.07
N VAL A 162 -22.36 -6.00 17.43
CA VAL A 162 -21.83 -5.52 16.15
C VAL A 162 -20.64 -4.59 16.37
N GLN A 163 -19.64 -4.69 15.50
CA GLN A 163 -18.51 -3.75 15.46
C GLN A 163 -18.76 -2.67 14.42
N ILE A 164 -18.49 -1.41 14.78
CA ILE A 164 -18.61 -0.25 13.88
C ILE A 164 -17.34 -0.06 13.03
N ASP A 165 -17.46 0.55 11.84
CA ASP A 165 -16.31 0.88 10.96
C ASP A 165 -15.28 1.76 11.70
N GLN A 166 -14.06 1.25 11.84
CA GLN A 166 -12.94 1.93 12.51
C GLN A 166 -12.53 3.23 11.81
N LYS A 167 -12.89 3.44 10.54
CA LYS A 167 -12.65 4.70 9.84
C LYS A 167 -13.54 5.83 10.34
N CYS A 168 -14.61 5.53 11.07
CA CYS A 168 -15.50 6.54 11.65
C CYS A 168 -14.90 7.27 12.87
N LYS A 169 -13.68 6.92 13.29
CA LYS A 169 -12.92 7.67 14.31
C LYS A 169 -12.42 9.04 13.84
N ASP A 170 -12.42 9.28 12.53
CA ASP A 170 -11.98 10.53 11.93
C ASP A 170 -13.17 11.52 11.89
N PRO A 171 -13.04 12.72 12.49
CA PRO A 171 -14.10 13.72 12.46
C PRO A 171 -14.61 14.06 11.04
N VAL A 172 -13.74 14.06 10.03
CA VAL A 172 -14.10 14.41 8.63
C VAL A 172 -14.71 13.24 7.85
N ARG A 173 -15.06 12.13 8.53
CA ARG A 173 -15.60 10.93 7.87
C ARG A 173 -16.92 11.25 7.16
N LEU A 174 -16.89 11.11 5.84
CA LEU A 174 -18.06 11.29 5.00
C LEU A 174 -19.06 10.15 5.18
N CYS A 175 -20.31 10.49 5.49
CA CYS A 175 -21.47 9.61 5.44
C CYS A 175 -22.34 9.97 4.24
N PHE A 176 -22.49 9.06 3.27
CA PHE A 176 -23.44 9.25 2.17
C PHE A 176 -24.88 9.36 2.70
N LEU A 177 -25.63 10.36 2.24
CA LEU A 177 -27.05 10.46 2.51
C LEU A 177 -27.79 9.27 1.91
N SER A 178 -28.81 8.81 2.62
CA SER A 178 -29.63 7.68 2.27
C SER A 178 -31.10 8.09 2.24
N HIS A 179 -31.96 7.18 1.82
CA HIS A 179 -33.39 7.28 1.94
C HIS A 179 -33.90 6.14 2.83
N ASP A 180 -34.55 6.53 3.93
CA ASP A 180 -35.16 5.63 4.90
C ASP A 180 -36.42 6.26 5.51
N PRO A 181 -37.62 5.90 5.01
CA PRO A 181 -38.88 6.34 5.59
C PRO A 181 -39.04 5.99 7.07
N GLY A 182 -38.35 4.95 7.53
CA GLY A 182 -38.33 4.50 8.92
C GLY A 182 -37.19 5.07 9.75
N VAL A 183 -36.59 6.21 9.36
CA VAL A 183 -35.54 6.86 10.14
C VAL A 183 -36.02 7.17 11.56
N TYR A 184 -35.27 6.66 12.52
CA TYR A 184 -35.44 6.98 13.94
C TYR A 184 -34.73 8.30 14.25
N TYR A 185 -35.34 9.12 15.09
CA TYR A 185 -34.79 10.39 15.55
C TYR A 185 -35.21 10.67 16.99
N ASN A 186 -34.25 11.08 17.82
CA ASN A 186 -34.44 11.43 19.21
C ASN A 186 -33.75 12.76 19.54
N ALA A 187 -34.53 13.83 19.56
CA ALA A 187 -34.06 15.18 19.92
C ALA A 187 -33.49 15.27 21.35
N ASN A 188 -33.96 14.38 22.25
CA ASN A 188 -33.60 14.35 23.66
C ASN A 188 -32.44 13.40 23.97
N ALA A 189 -31.75 12.88 22.94
CA ALA A 189 -30.59 12.03 23.15
C ALA A 189 -29.54 12.76 24.00
N ILE A 190 -28.98 12.07 24.98
CA ILE A 190 -27.96 12.61 25.88
C ILE A 190 -26.57 12.30 25.34
N ALA A 191 -25.60 13.17 25.59
CA ALA A 191 -24.22 12.93 25.16
C ALA A 191 -23.65 11.73 25.92
N ILE A 192 -23.07 10.78 25.18
CA ILE A 192 -22.30 9.70 25.80
C ILE A 192 -20.98 10.27 26.34
N ASP A 193 -20.65 9.90 27.58
CA ASP A 193 -19.38 10.30 28.19
C ASP A 193 -18.21 9.66 27.42
N PRO A 194 -17.21 10.46 27.02
CA PRO A 194 -16.06 9.92 26.31
C PRO A 194 -15.29 9.00 27.24
N LEU A 195 -14.87 7.85 26.71
CA LEU A 195 -13.95 7.02 27.47
C LEU A 195 -12.63 7.78 27.66
N PRO A 196 -12.00 7.67 28.85
CA PRO A 196 -10.73 8.34 29.12
C PRO A 196 -9.73 7.98 28.03
N ASP A 197 -8.89 8.91 27.64
CA ASP A 197 -7.80 8.63 26.71
C ASP A 197 -7.14 7.31 27.06
N LEU A 198 -6.93 6.46 26.07
CA LEU A 198 -6.08 5.30 26.29
C LEU A 198 -4.75 5.89 26.76
N VAL A 199 -4.45 5.73 28.05
CA VAL A 199 -3.11 5.96 28.56
C VAL A 199 -2.27 5.08 27.67
N LYS A 200 -1.52 5.70 26.75
CA LYS A 200 -0.55 4.96 25.94
C LYS A 200 0.23 4.16 26.96
N PRO A 201 0.24 2.82 26.89
CA PRO A 201 0.92 2.04 27.88
C PRO A 201 2.35 2.56 27.90
N ARG A 202 2.72 3.22 29.01
CA ARG A 202 4.13 3.24 29.34
C ARG A 202 4.45 1.77 29.59
N PRO A 203 5.49 1.22 28.98
CA PRO A 203 5.90 -0.14 29.27
C PRO A 203 5.92 -0.28 30.79
N ALA A 204 5.22 -1.30 31.29
CA ALA A 204 5.26 -1.62 32.70
C ALA A 204 6.73 -1.75 33.06
N LEU A 205 7.19 -0.93 34.01
CA LEU A 205 8.43 -1.19 34.70
C LEU A 205 8.28 -2.58 35.32
N SER A 206 9.12 -3.50 34.84
CA SER A 206 9.47 -4.80 35.43
C SER A 206 8.82 -5.06 36.80
N GLY A 207 7.58 -5.52 36.78
CA GLY A 207 6.88 -6.08 37.92
C GLY A 207 6.49 -7.49 37.55
N MET A 208 6.81 -8.46 38.42
CA MET A 208 6.56 -9.89 38.19
C MET A 208 5.11 -10.12 37.72
N VAL A 209 4.98 -10.69 36.52
CA VAL A 209 3.70 -11.09 35.94
C VAL A 209 3.21 -12.34 36.67
N ASP A 210 2.02 -12.30 37.26
CA ASP A 210 1.42 -13.43 37.98
C ASP A 210 0.82 -14.43 36.98
N LEU A 211 1.67 -15.34 36.50
CA LEU A 211 1.32 -16.41 35.56
C LEU A 211 0.20 -17.32 36.08
N SER A 212 0.12 -17.53 37.40
CA SER A 212 -0.93 -18.34 38.01
C SER A 212 -2.33 -17.73 37.82
N LYS A 213 -2.43 -16.40 37.85
CA LYS A 213 -3.65 -15.65 37.53
C LYS A 213 -4.05 -15.80 36.08
N ARG A 214 -3.10 -15.70 35.15
CA ARG A 214 -3.38 -15.84 33.72
C ARG A 214 -3.88 -17.24 33.38
N GLN A 215 -3.25 -18.27 33.92
CA GLN A 215 -3.65 -19.67 33.75
C GLN A 215 -5.05 -19.94 34.31
N ARG A 216 -5.39 -19.33 35.46
CA ARG A 216 -6.74 -19.41 36.03
C ARG A 216 -7.79 -18.80 35.10
N ILE A 217 -7.57 -17.59 34.59
CA ILE A 217 -8.50 -16.91 33.68
C ILE A 217 -8.67 -17.70 32.38
N ALA A 218 -7.58 -18.26 31.84
CA ALA A 218 -7.63 -19.15 30.68
C ALA A 218 -8.44 -20.42 30.95
N THR A 219 -8.24 -21.07 32.10
CA THR A 219 -9.01 -22.25 32.52
C THR A 219 -10.51 -21.94 32.69
N GLU A 220 -10.86 -20.75 33.19
CA GLU A 220 -12.26 -20.31 33.31
C GLU A 220 -12.94 -20.10 31.95
N LEU A 221 -12.21 -19.62 30.94
CA LEU A 221 -12.76 -19.31 29.61
C LEU A 221 -12.78 -20.52 28.66
N PHE A 222 -11.78 -21.40 28.73
CA PHE A 222 -11.62 -22.53 27.80
C PHE A 222 -11.93 -23.90 28.44
N GLY A 223 -12.29 -23.94 29.73
CA GLY A 223 -12.45 -25.17 30.50
C GLY A 223 -11.11 -25.68 31.05
N PRO A 224 -11.06 -26.87 31.68
CA PRO A 224 -9.81 -27.46 32.17
C PRO A 224 -8.71 -27.44 31.10
N VAL A 225 -7.53 -26.91 31.43
CA VAL A 225 -6.36 -26.85 30.54
C VAL A 225 -5.21 -27.64 31.16
N ASP A 226 -4.69 -28.61 30.42
CA ASP A 226 -3.45 -29.33 30.74
C ASP A 226 -2.27 -28.47 30.29
N TRP A 227 -1.66 -27.78 31.24
CA TRP A 227 -0.51 -26.91 31.01
C TRP A 227 0.74 -27.73 30.70
N LEU A 228 1.27 -27.57 29.48
CA LEU A 228 2.52 -28.17 29.03
C LEU A 228 3.73 -27.33 29.48
N SER A 229 3.50 -26.05 29.74
CA SER A 229 4.45 -25.10 30.32
C SER A 229 3.72 -24.05 31.16
N GLU A 230 4.45 -23.14 31.79
CA GLU A 230 3.85 -22.01 32.52
C GLU A 230 3.01 -21.09 31.61
N THR A 231 3.14 -21.18 30.28
CA THR A 231 2.48 -20.28 29.33
C THR A 231 1.73 -20.95 28.19
N GLU A 232 1.85 -22.27 28.02
CA GLU A 232 1.15 -23.04 26.98
C GLU A 232 0.44 -24.24 27.61
N GLY A 233 -0.81 -24.47 27.22
CA GLY A 233 -1.58 -25.64 27.62
C GLY A 233 -2.55 -26.12 26.55
N ILE A 234 -3.11 -27.31 26.77
CA ILE A 234 -4.09 -27.95 25.88
C ILE A 234 -5.40 -28.10 26.64
N ALA A 235 -6.53 -27.68 26.06
CA ALA A 235 -7.83 -27.84 26.71
C ALA A 235 -8.23 -29.32 26.80
N VAL A 236 -8.45 -29.83 28.02
CA VAL A 236 -8.53 -31.26 28.37
C VAL A 236 -9.83 -31.94 27.90
N ASN A 237 -10.85 -31.19 27.48
CA ASN A 237 -12.17 -31.75 27.13
C ASN A 237 -12.75 -31.23 25.80
N ARG A 238 -11.89 -31.03 24.80
CA ARG A 238 -12.19 -30.50 23.45
C ARG A 238 -12.57 -29.01 23.44
N CYS A 239 -12.46 -28.42 22.26
CA CYS A 239 -12.82 -27.03 21.99
C CYS A 239 -14.24 -26.69 22.51
N PRO A 240 -14.46 -25.53 23.18
CA PRO A 240 -15.79 -25.06 23.59
C PRO A 240 -16.82 -25.01 22.47
N PHE A 241 -16.34 -24.99 21.21
CA PHE A 241 -17.16 -24.94 20.01
C PHE A 241 -17.16 -26.26 19.21
N LYS A 242 -16.90 -27.38 19.87
CA LYS A 242 -16.91 -28.73 19.27
C LYS A 242 -18.13 -28.99 18.39
N HIS A 243 -19.31 -28.50 18.78
CA HIS A 243 -20.55 -28.65 18.01
C HIS A 243 -20.52 -27.98 16.62
N LEU A 244 -19.54 -27.11 16.35
CA LEU A 244 -19.31 -26.46 15.06
C LEU A 244 -18.24 -27.15 14.22
N HIS A 245 -17.61 -28.22 14.71
CA HIS A 245 -16.56 -28.91 13.99
C HIS A 245 -17.16 -29.70 12.81
N SER A 246 -16.65 -29.46 11.60
CA SER A 246 -17.05 -30.18 10.39
C SER A 246 -16.15 -31.39 10.07
N THR A 247 -15.13 -31.63 10.89
CA THR A 247 -14.14 -32.71 10.76
C THR A 247 -13.89 -33.35 12.13
N PRO A 248 -13.41 -34.61 12.19
CA PRO A 248 -13.23 -35.34 13.45
C PRO A 248 -12.36 -34.59 14.47
N ASP A 249 -12.63 -34.82 15.76
CA ASP A 249 -11.91 -34.20 16.87
C ASP A 249 -10.77 -35.09 17.37
N GLY A 250 -9.64 -34.48 17.71
CA GLY A 250 -8.54 -35.06 18.47
C GLY A 250 -8.37 -34.43 19.85
N ASP A 251 -7.60 -35.08 20.71
CA ASP A 251 -7.40 -34.66 22.12
C ASP A 251 -6.48 -33.42 22.26
N ARG A 252 -6.00 -32.84 21.15
CA ARG A 252 -5.08 -31.68 21.13
C ARG A 252 -5.55 -30.55 20.22
N ASP A 253 -6.84 -30.52 19.91
CA ASP A 253 -7.36 -29.62 18.88
C ASP A 253 -7.28 -28.14 19.27
N LEU A 254 -7.35 -27.81 20.57
CA LEU A 254 -7.34 -26.45 21.09
C LEU A 254 -6.14 -26.23 22.02
N LYS A 255 -5.20 -25.40 21.58
CA LYS A 255 -4.06 -24.91 22.38
C LYS A 255 -4.34 -23.54 22.97
N VAL A 256 -3.90 -23.29 24.19
CA VAL A 256 -4.08 -22.02 24.90
C VAL A 256 -2.73 -21.46 25.31
N TYR A 257 -2.51 -20.18 25.04
CA TYR A 257 -1.27 -19.44 25.29
C TYR A 257 -1.55 -18.24 26.19
N VAL A 258 -0.76 -18.08 27.26
CA VAL A 258 -0.86 -16.97 28.23
C VAL A 258 0.46 -16.22 28.45
N VAL A 259 1.32 -16.23 27.44
CA VAL A 259 2.69 -15.70 27.47
C VAL A 259 2.74 -14.21 27.94
N PRO A 260 3.53 -13.88 28.98
CA PRO A 260 3.78 -12.50 29.42
C PRO A 260 4.28 -11.61 28.28
N GLY A 261 3.70 -10.42 28.13
CA GLY A 261 4.09 -9.48 27.06
C GLY A 261 3.50 -9.78 25.68
N GLU A 262 2.94 -10.98 25.46
CA GLU A 262 2.18 -11.32 24.26
C GLU A 262 0.67 -11.29 24.52
N ALA A 263 -0.11 -11.20 23.44
CA ALA A 263 -1.57 -11.24 23.54
C ALA A 263 -2.03 -12.69 23.79
N PRO A 264 -2.55 -13.01 25.00
CA PRO A 264 -2.98 -14.38 25.32
C PRO A 264 -4.09 -14.84 24.35
N ASN A 265 -4.05 -16.10 23.92
CA ASN A 265 -4.96 -16.62 22.89
C ASN A 265 -5.16 -18.14 22.96
N GLY A 266 -6.33 -18.61 22.54
CA GLY A 266 -6.64 -20.00 22.25
C GLY A 266 -6.75 -20.23 20.74
N ASN A 267 -6.08 -21.26 20.24
CA ASN A 267 -6.04 -21.64 18.82
C ASN A 267 -6.57 -23.06 18.63
N CYS A 268 -7.67 -23.19 17.89
CA CYS A 268 -8.20 -24.47 17.46
C CYS A 268 -7.77 -24.79 16.02
N VAL A 269 -7.48 -26.06 15.73
CA VAL A 269 -7.15 -26.54 14.38
C VAL A 269 -8.34 -26.48 13.42
N HIS A 270 -9.58 -26.45 13.93
CA HIS A 270 -10.80 -26.38 13.11
C HIS A 270 -11.13 -24.94 12.71
N ASN A 271 -11.13 -24.67 11.40
CA ASN A 271 -11.38 -23.34 10.85
C ASN A 271 -12.80 -22.80 11.18
N SER A 272 -13.76 -23.69 11.43
CA SER A 272 -15.13 -23.32 11.82
C SER A 272 -15.21 -22.63 13.19
N CYS A 273 -14.20 -22.81 14.05
CA CYS A 273 -14.14 -22.16 15.36
C CYS A 273 -13.57 -20.75 15.33
N ARG A 274 -12.94 -20.33 14.23
CA ARG A 274 -12.12 -19.11 14.15
C ARG A 274 -12.85 -17.84 14.57
N ALA A 275 -14.11 -17.69 14.15
CA ALA A 275 -14.92 -16.52 14.49
C ALA A 275 -15.26 -16.45 15.99
N MET A 276 -15.63 -17.58 16.58
CA MET A 276 -16.02 -17.66 18.00
C MET A 276 -14.79 -17.64 18.92
N LEU A 277 -13.68 -18.27 18.52
CA LEU A 277 -12.39 -18.18 19.22
C LEU A 277 -11.84 -16.76 19.23
N ALA A 278 -12.03 -15.98 18.16
CA ALA A 278 -11.66 -14.58 18.17
C ALA A 278 -12.41 -13.78 19.25
N VAL A 279 -13.65 -14.16 19.58
CA VAL A 279 -14.41 -13.55 20.69
C VAL A 279 -13.82 -13.96 22.03
N LEU A 280 -13.59 -15.26 22.27
CA LEU A 280 -12.98 -15.75 23.51
C LEU A 280 -11.56 -15.21 23.73
N ASN A 281 -10.76 -15.06 22.66
CA ASN A 281 -9.41 -14.51 22.74
C ASN A 281 -9.42 -13.04 23.14
N ARG A 282 -10.38 -12.24 22.63
CA ARG A 282 -10.56 -10.85 23.08
C ARG A 282 -10.98 -10.78 24.54
N GLU A 283 -11.84 -11.69 25.00
CA GLU A 283 -12.25 -11.76 26.41
C GLU A 283 -11.10 -12.19 27.33
N LEU A 284 -10.29 -13.17 26.92
CA LEU A 284 -9.08 -13.61 27.62
C LEU A 284 -8.10 -12.45 27.79
N GLN A 285 -7.83 -11.72 26.70
CA GLN A 285 -6.95 -10.55 26.70
C GLN A 285 -7.48 -9.43 27.61
N SER A 286 -8.77 -9.17 27.57
CA SER A 286 -9.44 -8.17 28.40
C SER A 286 -9.36 -8.51 29.89
N ARG A 287 -9.68 -9.76 30.27
CA ARG A 287 -9.65 -10.19 31.68
C ARG A 287 -8.25 -10.22 32.26
N ILE A 288 -7.25 -10.70 31.51
CA ILE A 288 -5.85 -10.67 31.94
C ILE A 288 -5.38 -9.22 32.08
N GLY A 289 -5.69 -8.36 31.11
CA GLY A 289 -5.34 -6.93 31.18
C GLY A 289 -5.94 -6.23 32.40
N LYS A 290 -7.19 -6.53 32.77
CA LYS A 290 -7.84 -5.99 33.99
C LYS A 290 -7.24 -6.57 35.28
N ALA A 291 -6.89 -7.85 35.29
CA ALA A 291 -6.34 -8.53 36.47
C ALA A 291 -4.89 -8.09 36.79
N GLU A 292 -4.16 -7.62 35.77
CA GLU A 292 -2.80 -7.10 35.87
C GLU A 292 -2.74 -5.57 36.00
N TYR A 293 -3.89 -4.92 35.89
CA TYR A 293 -4.00 -3.47 36.05
C TYR A 293 -3.90 -3.07 37.53
N MET A 294 -2.86 -2.31 37.89
CA MET A 294 -2.80 -1.56 39.13
C MET A 294 -3.14 -0.08 38.86
N PRO A 295 -4.20 0.49 39.46
CA PRO A 295 -4.50 1.91 39.32
C PRO A 295 -3.43 2.78 40.02
N PRO A 296 -3.21 4.01 39.56
CA PRO A 296 -2.14 4.90 40.02
C PRO A 296 -2.27 5.34 41.50
N GLU A 297 -3.40 5.10 42.15
CA GLU A 297 -3.69 5.52 43.54
C GLU A 297 -3.05 4.62 44.60
N SER A 298 -2.56 3.42 44.26
CA SER A 298 -1.89 2.51 45.20
C SER A 298 -0.43 2.90 45.52
N ARG A 299 0.00 4.10 45.12
CA ARG A 299 1.41 4.54 45.17
C ARG A 299 1.81 5.25 46.47
N ILE A 300 0.96 5.28 47.50
CA ILE A 300 1.21 6.04 48.74
C ILE A 300 1.55 5.17 49.96
N GLU A 301 1.34 3.86 49.95
CA GLU A 301 1.69 3.02 51.10
C GLU A 301 2.58 1.86 50.68
N ARG A 302 3.89 2.12 50.66
CA ARG A 302 4.97 1.15 50.94
C ARG A 302 6.35 1.83 50.81
N GLN A 303 6.53 2.95 51.52
CA GLN A 303 7.84 3.40 51.96
C GLN A 303 7.80 3.38 53.48
N ASN A 304 8.13 2.22 54.04
CA ASN A 304 8.64 1.96 55.39
C ASN A 304 8.30 0.52 55.74
N ASP A 305 9.21 -0.37 55.38
CA ASP A 305 9.63 -1.54 56.14
C ASP A 305 10.98 -1.92 55.50
N SER A 306 12.05 -1.30 55.98
CA SER A 306 13.06 -1.98 56.80
C SER A 306 13.65 -3.19 56.06
N ALA A 307 14.82 -3.00 55.46
CA ALA A 307 16.06 -3.39 56.14
C ALA A 307 16.13 -4.91 56.32
N ASP A 308 16.64 -5.60 55.30
CA ASP A 308 17.58 -6.70 55.44
C ASP A 308 18.09 -7.11 54.05
N LEU A 309 19.33 -7.62 54.02
CA LEU A 309 20.08 -8.15 52.88
C LEU A 309 20.97 -7.16 52.10
N VAL A 310 21.97 -6.66 52.82
CA VAL A 310 23.33 -6.56 52.26
C VAL A 310 23.90 -7.99 52.18
N GLY A 311 24.26 -8.46 50.98
CA GLY A 311 24.98 -9.73 50.86
C GLY A 311 25.18 -10.25 49.43
N ALA A 312 26.45 -10.34 49.02
CA ALA A 312 27.01 -11.15 47.93
C ALA A 312 26.89 -10.64 46.47
N GLY A 313 27.72 -9.65 46.15
CA GLY A 313 28.50 -9.71 44.91
C GLY A 313 29.75 -10.56 45.15
N ASN A 314 29.80 -11.75 44.55
CA ASN A 314 30.97 -12.61 44.22
C ASN A 314 30.47 -14.06 44.05
N GLY A 315 30.49 -14.59 42.83
CA GLY A 315 30.10 -15.99 42.55
C GLY A 315 30.04 -16.38 41.07
N ALA A 316 30.10 -15.44 40.13
CA ALA A 316 29.92 -15.72 38.69
C ALA A 316 31.11 -16.41 37.99
N VAL A 317 32.22 -16.71 38.69
CA VAL A 317 33.44 -17.26 38.08
C VAL A 317 33.68 -18.74 38.47
N GLU A 318 33.03 -19.25 39.52
CA GLU A 318 33.41 -20.53 40.14
C GLU A 318 32.85 -21.79 39.44
N HIS A 319 31.94 -21.65 38.47
CA HIS A 319 31.22 -22.80 37.88
C HIS A 319 31.17 -22.83 36.33
N ASP A 320 31.89 -21.95 35.63
CA ASP A 320 31.83 -21.88 34.15
C ASP A 320 32.41 -23.14 33.46
N GLU A 321 33.46 -23.75 34.04
CA GLU A 321 34.02 -25.01 33.54
C GLU A 321 33.03 -26.18 33.68
N THR A 322 32.29 -26.23 34.80
CA THR A 322 31.26 -27.24 35.04
C THR A 322 30.09 -27.08 34.07
N ILE A 323 29.64 -25.84 33.81
CA ILE A 323 28.59 -25.54 32.83
C ILE A 323 29.04 -25.89 31.41
N ALA A 324 30.31 -25.63 31.07
CA ALA A 324 30.88 -26.01 29.77
C ALA A 324 30.94 -27.54 29.58
N SER A 325 31.30 -28.29 30.63
CA SER A 325 31.29 -29.76 30.61
C SER A 325 29.88 -30.32 30.41
N LEU A 326 28.89 -29.76 31.12
CA LEU A 326 27.48 -30.13 30.98
C LEU A 326 26.90 -29.80 29.60
N ALA A 327 27.33 -28.69 29.00
CA ALA A 327 26.95 -28.28 27.65
C ALA A 327 27.47 -29.23 26.57
N ALA A 328 28.61 -29.89 26.80
CA ALA A 328 29.21 -30.88 25.91
C ALA A 328 28.56 -32.28 25.99
N LEU A 329 27.76 -32.56 27.03
CA LEU A 329 27.07 -33.85 27.17
C LEU A 329 25.92 -34.00 26.18
N HIS A 330 25.67 -35.26 25.77
CA HIS A 330 24.50 -35.62 24.99
C HIS A 330 23.21 -35.32 25.80
N PRO A 331 22.10 -34.87 25.17
CA PRO A 331 20.89 -34.43 25.90
C PRO A 331 20.37 -35.43 26.95
N LEU A 332 20.39 -36.73 26.65
CA LEU A 332 19.97 -37.78 27.59
C LEU A 332 20.92 -37.97 28.78
N GLU A 333 22.21 -37.70 28.60
CA GLU A 333 23.20 -37.78 29.67
C GLU A 333 23.16 -36.54 30.55
N TYR A 334 22.94 -35.37 29.94
CA TYR A 334 22.63 -34.15 30.66
C TYR A 334 21.37 -34.31 31.50
N GLU A 335 20.29 -34.86 30.94
CA GLU A 335 19.02 -35.08 31.66
C GLU A 335 19.19 -35.95 32.92
N ARG A 336 20.07 -36.96 32.88
CA ARG A 336 20.36 -37.81 34.05
C ARG A 336 21.19 -37.12 35.12
N LYS A 337 22.02 -36.14 34.74
CA LYS A 337 22.96 -35.45 35.65
C LYS A 337 22.47 -34.07 36.09
N ARG A 338 21.43 -33.53 35.46
CA ARG A 338 20.96 -32.14 35.66
C ARG A 338 20.58 -31.84 37.11
N GLU A 339 19.90 -32.76 37.79
CA GLU A 339 19.43 -32.53 39.16
C GLU A 339 20.57 -32.54 40.17
N GLU A 340 21.56 -33.41 39.95
CA GLU A 340 22.75 -33.52 40.78
C GLU A 340 23.66 -32.31 40.57
N ALA A 341 23.94 -31.96 39.32
CA ALA A 341 24.76 -30.80 38.96
C ALA A 341 24.13 -29.47 39.41
N ALA A 342 22.81 -29.34 39.34
CA ALA A 342 22.12 -28.14 39.83
C ALA A 342 22.24 -27.97 41.34
N LYS A 343 22.19 -29.08 42.10
CA LYS A 343 22.43 -29.07 43.56
C LYS A 343 23.87 -28.70 43.90
N GLU A 344 24.83 -29.21 43.14
CA GLU A 344 26.27 -28.94 43.35
C GLU A 344 26.63 -27.48 43.05
N ILE A 345 26.04 -26.89 42.00
CA ILE A 345 26.20 -25.47 41.61
C ILE A 345 25.35 -24.54 42.48
N GLY A 346 24.47 -25.08 43.36
CA GLY A 346 23.61 -24.29 44.23
C GLY A 346 22.54 -23.47 43.48
N CYS A 347 22.10 -23.94 42.31
CA CYS A 347 21.08 -23.27 41.49
C CYS A 347 19.88 -24.21 41.20
N ARG A 348 18.78 -23.64 40.68
CA ARG A 348 17.65 -24.47 40.22
C ARG A 348 18.05 -25.15 38.91
N ALA A 349 17.60 -26.39 38.69
CA ALA A 349 17.85 -27.12 37.44
C ALA A 349 17.42 -26.31 36.20
N SER A 350 16.33 -25.55 36.29
CA SER A 350 15.87 -24.66 35.22
C SER A 350 16.80 -23.47 34.94
N VAL A 351 17.57 -23.01 35.92
CA VAL A 351 18.60 -21.98 35.74
C VAL A 351 19.84 -22.60 35.10
N LEU A 352 20.24 -23.81 35.52
CA LEU A 352 21.30 -24.57 34.89
C LEU A 352 20.99 -24.89 33.41
N ASP A 353 19.74 -25.23 33.09
CA ASP A 353 19.28 -25.46 31.72
C ASP A 353 19.48 -24.22 30.83
N LYS A 354 19.18 -23.03 31.35
CA LYS A 354 19.39 -21.76 30.63
C LYS A 354 20.88 -21.51 30.38
N LEU A 355 21.72 -21.69 31.40
CA LEU A 355 23.17 -21.47 31.29
C LEU A 355 23.83 -22.46 30.33
N VAL A 356 23.40 -23.73 30.35
CA VAL A 356 23.87 -24.79 29.45
C VAL A 356 23.42 -24.54 28.01
N GLU A 357 22.17 -24.12 27.81
CA GLU A 357 21.64 -23.80 26.49
C GLU A 357 22.27 -22.53 25.89
N GLU A 358 22.51 -21.50 26.71
CA GLU A 358 23.29 -20.31 26.32
C GLU A 358 24.70 -20.72 25.87
N LYS A 359 25.38 -21.59 26.63
CA LYS A 359 26.72 -22.08 26.27
C LYS A 359 26.71 -22.89 24.96
N ARG A 360 25.69 -23.72 24.73
CA ARG A 360 25.48 -24.46 23.47
C ARG A 360 25.22 -23.54 22.28
N ARG A 361 24.52 -22.41 22.47
CA ARG A 361 24.29 -21.41 21.41
C ARG A 361 25.57 -20.68 21.03
N SER A 362 26.40 -20.31 22.00
CA SER A 362 27.71 -19.71 21.73
C SER A 362 28.70 -20.67 21.04
N GLY A 363 28.51 -21.99 21.14
CA GLY A 363 29.35 -23.00 20.49
C GLY A 363 28.85 -23.52 19.13
N LYS A 364 27.60 -23.23 18.71
CA LYS A 364 27.04 -23.73 17.45
C LYS A 364 27.26 -22.73 16.30
N GLN A 365 28.42 -22.83 15.63
CA GLN A 365 28.47 -22.50 14.21
C GLN A 365 27.92 -23.67 13.39
N ALA A 366 27.02 -23.33 12.46
CA ALA A 366 26.54 -24.11 11.31
C ALA A 366 25.96 -25.52 11.57
N ASN A 367 24.65 -25.60 11.76
CA ASN A 367 23.81 -26.57 11.03
C ASN A 367 22.32 -26.30 11.31
N SER A 368 21.61 -25.70 10.34
CA SER A 368 20.16 -25.53 10.41
C SER A 368 19.49 -26.28 9.25
N ASN A 369 18.61 -27.23 9.59
CA ASN A 369 17.67 -27.91 8.70
C ASN A 369 16.56 -26.95 8.17
N LEU A 370 16.94 -25.76 7.69
CA LEU A 370 16.01 -24.82 7.06
C LEU A 370 15.94 -25.12 5.57
N GLN A 371 14.74 -25.07 4.99
CA GLN A 371 14.57 -25.18 3.55
C GLN A 371 15.07 -23.89 2.86
N GLY A 372 15.92 -24.04 1.85
CA GLY A 372 16.57 -22.91 1.16
C GLY A 372 18.06 -22.81 1.50
N GLN A 373 18.77 -21.91 0.83
CA GLN A 373 20.18 -21.62 1.09
C GLN A 373 20.30 -20.29 1.83
N THR A 374 21.29 -20.17 2.73
CA THR A 374 21.66 -18.90 3.33
C THR A 374 21.96 -17.89 2.23
N VAL A 375 21.33 -16.72 2.30
CA VAL A 375 21.53 -15.66 1.30
C VAL A 375 22.90 -15.01 1.53
N VAL A 376 23.87 -15.35 0.69
CA VAL A 376 25.18 -14.71 0.64
C VAL A 376 25.33 -14.05 -0.72
N LEU A 377 25.42 -12.72 -0.74
CA LEU A 377 25.61 -11.98 -1.98
C LEU A 377 27.10 -12.00 -2.37
N PRO A 378 27.43 -12.10 -3.67
CA PRO A 378 28.80 -12.18 -4.11
C PRO A 378 29.53 -10.86 -3.82
N GLU A 379 30.62 -10.96 -3.07
CA GLU A 379 31.53 -9.86 -2.82
C GLU A 379 32.52 -9.71 -3.99
N VAL A 380 32.92 -8.46 -4.28
CA VAL A 380 33.89 -8.15 -5.32
C VAL A 380 35.26 -8.01 -4.67
N GLU A 381 36.13 -9.00 -4.88
CA GLU A 381 37.51 -8.90 -4.43
C GLU A 381 38.28 -7.83 -5.23
N PRO A 382 38.81 -6.78 -4.59
CA PRO A 382 39.59 -5.76 -5.30
C PRO A 382 40.77 -6.35 -6.07
N TRP A 383 41.15 -5.70 -7.16
CA TRP A 383 42.38 -6.02 -7.89
C TRP A 383 43.62 -5.85 -7.00
N GLY A 384 44.60 -6.75 -7.18
CA GLY A 384 45.78 -6.81 -6.31
C GLY A 384 46.72 -5.60 -6.45
N GLU A 385 46.77 -5.02 -7.65
CA GLU A 385 47.66 -3.91 -7.99
C GLU A 385 46.90 -2.60 -8.14
N LYS A 386 47.61 -1.48 -7.97
CA LYS A 386 47.05 -0.15 -8.22
C LYS A 386 46.67 -0.02 -9.69
N VAL A 387 45.51 0.60 -9.95
CA VAL A 387 44.98 0.80 -11.30
C VAL A 387 44.75 2.27 -11.60
N GLU A 388 44.72 2.61 -12.88
CA GLU A 388 44.35 3.94 -13.35
C GLU A 388 42.84 4.02 -13.59
N GLY A 389 42.13 4.77 -12.73
CA GLY A 389 40.67 4.83 -12.74
C GLY A 389 40.07 5.28 -14.08
N ALA A 390 40.73 6.22 -14.78
CA ALA A 390 40.24 6.73 -16.05
C ALA A 390 40.14 5.64 -17.12
N VAL A 391 41.17 4.79 -17.21
CA VAL A 391 41.21 3.65 -18.15
C VAL A 391 40.14 2.62 -17.78
N VAL A 392 39.97 2.32 -16.49
CA VAL A 392 38.94 1.37 -16.03
C VAL A 392 37.54 1.86 -16.41
N LEU A 393 37.24 3.14 -16.19
CA LEU A 393 35.95 3.70 -16.57
C LEU A 393 35.76 3.75 -18.09
N ASP A 394 36.83 3.93 -18.87
CA ASP A 394 36.77 3.90 -20.34
C ASP A 394 36.31 2.54 -20.84
N GLU A 395 36.94 1.48 -20.32
CA GLU A 395 36.63 0.09 -20.67
C GLU A 395 35.22 -0.32 -20.21
N ILE A 396 34.75 0.20 -19.06
CA ILE A 396 33.36 -0.01 -18.60
C ILE A 396 32.38 0.71 -19.52
N ALA A 397 32.60 1.97 -19.85
CA ALA A 397 31.73 2.72 -20.77
C ALA A 397 31.68 2.03 -22.16
N GLU A 398 32.81 1.52 -22.64
CA GLU A 398 32.87 0.77 -23.88
C GLU A 398 32.13 -0.57 -23.80
N SER A 399 32.17 -1.25 -22.65
CA SER A 399 31.38 -2.46 -22.43
C SER A 399 29.87 -2.18 -22.53
N PHE A 400 29.41 -1.05 -21.99
CA PHE A 400 28.02 -0.62 -22.14
C PHE A 400 27.64 -0.37 -23.61
N ARG A 401 28.47 0.38 -24.36
CA ARG A 401 28.25 0.64 -25.81
C ARG A 401 28.24 -0.65 -26.63
N ARG A 402 29.05 -1.63 -26.24
CA ARG A 402 29.15 -2.92 -26.91
C ARG A 402 27.86 -3.72 -26.80
N TYR A 403 27.22 -3.72 -25.63
CA TYR A 403 26.10 -4.60 -25.28
C TYR A 403 24.72 -3.97 -25.35
N VAL A 404 24.62 -2.64 -25.32
CA VAL A 404 23.35 -1.92 -25.26
C VAL A 404 23.41 -0.69 -26.17
N VAL A 405 22.36 -0.49 -26.96
CA VAL A 405 22.16 0.77 -27.69
C VAL A 405 21.68 1.81 -26.69
N LEU A 406 22.52 2.82 -26.47
CA LEU A 406 22.34 3.83 -25.43
C LEU A 406 22.24 5.23 -26.06
N PRO A 407 21.45 6.15 -25.46
CA PRO A 407 21.50 7.54 -25.87
C PRO A 407 22.88 8.12 -25.59
N GLU A 408 23.24 9.18 -26.31
CA GLU A 408 24.55 9.82 -26.11
C GLU A 408 24.75 10.25 -24.64
N GLY A 409 25.95 10.01 -24.11
CA GLY A 409 26.29 10.32 -22.71
C GLY A 409 25.87 9.23 -21.71
N ALA A 410 24.95 8.32 -22.03
CA ALA A 410 24.52 7.29 -21.07
C ALA A 410 25.62 6.31 -20.69
N ALA A 411 26.48 5.88 -21.63
CA ALA A 411 27.56 4.96 -21.30
C ALA A 411 28.52 5.51 -20.23
N ASP A 412 28.82 6.81 -20.31
CA ASP A 412 29.71 7.49 -19.36
C ASP A 412 29.01 7.71 -18.01
N ALA A 413 27.74 8.13 -18.03
CA ALA A 413 26.93 8.24 -16.82
C ALA A 413 26.77 6.90 -16.09
N LEU A 414 26.58 5.80 -16.84
CA LEU A 414 26.49 4.44 -16.29
C LEU A 414 27.81 3.98 -15.67
N ALA A 415 28.95 4.23 -16.33
CA ALA A 415 30.26 3.91 -15.78
C ALA A 415 30.52 4.65 -14.45
N LEU A 416 30.22 5.95 -14.40
CA LEU A 416 30.34 6.77 -13.19
C LEU A 416 29.35 6.32 -12.10
N TRP A 417 28.12 5.98 -12.48
CA TRP A 417 27.11 5.49 -11.53
C TRP A 417 27.54 4.14 -10.92
N CYS A 418 28.08 3.22 -11.72
CA CYS A 418 28.65 1.96 -11.24
C CYS A 418 29.80 2.21 -10.25
N ALA A 419 30.73 3.11 -10.55
CA ALA A 419 31.79 3.51 -9.63
C ALA A 419 31.25 4.04 -8.30
N HIS A 420 30.24 4.93 -8.37
CA HIS A 420 29.56 5.45 -7.18
C HIS A 420 28.98 4.32 -6.31
N THR A 421 28.48 3.21 -6.88
CA THR A 421 27.93 2.12 -6.05
C THR A 421 28.97 1.40 -5.19
N HIS A 422 30.26 1.51 -5.50
CA HIS A 422 31.33 0.98 -4.66
C HIS A 422 31.64 1.90 -3.46
N CYS A 423 31.25 3.17 -3.52
CA CYS A 423 31.50 4.18 -2.48
C CYS A 423 30.25 4.96 -2.04
N PHE A 424 29.03 4.48 -2.32
CA PHE A 424 27.79 5.24 -2.12
C PHE A 424 27.58 5.70 -0.66
N LYS A 425 28.18 4.98 0.31
CA LYS A 425 28.18 5.34 1.74
C LYS A 425 28.89 6.66 2.05
N SER A 426 29.78 7.09 1.17
CA SER A 426 30.51 8.36 1.26
C SER A 426 29.63 9.57 0.95
N PHE A 427 28.49 9.34 0.27
CA PHE A 427 27.60 10.40 -0.19
C PHE A 427 26.33 10.48 0.66
N GLU A 428 25.76 11.68 0.77
CA GLU A 428 24.48 11.92 1.45
C GLU A 428 23.30 11.32 0.67
N CYS A 429 23.39 11.29 -0.66
CA CYS A 429 22.34 10.77 -1.52
C CYS A 429 22.92 9.74 -2.50
N SER A 430 22.16 8.67 -2.74
CA SER A 430 22.46 7.66 -3.74
C SER A 430 21.41 7.74 -4.85
N PRO A 431 21.74 8.30 -6.03
CA PRO A 431 20.78 8.44 -7.12
C PRO A 431 20.23 7.08 -7.54
N ARG A 432 18.91 7.01 -7.72
CA ARG A 432 18.28 5.87 -8.39
C ARG A 432 18.68 5.90 -9.86
N LEU A 433 18.87 4.74 -10.46
CA LEU A 433 19.06 4.65 -11.91
C LEU A 433 17.75 4.14 -12.51
N ASN A 434 17.18 4.87 -13.46
CA ASN A 434 15.95 4.47 -14.12
C ASN A 434 16.20 4.15 -15.59
N PHE A 435 16.04 2.89 -15.98
CA PHE A 435 15.99 2.52 -17.40
C PHE A 435 14.55 2.62 -17.89
N TYR A 436 14.30 3.68 -18.66
CA TYR A 436 12.98 4.03 -19.18
C TYR A 436 12.83 3.58 -20.63
N SER A 437 11.66 3.04 -21.00
CA SER A 437 11.26 2.96 -22.41
C SER A 437 9.74 3.00 -22.55
N PRO A 438 9.20 3.53 -23.66
CA PRO A 438 7.75 3.59 -23.87
C PRO A 438 7.17 2.23 -24.27
N ALA A 439 7.98 1.33 -24.84
CA ALA A 439 7.56 0.01 -25.32
C ALA A 439 8.41 -1.14 -24.75
N LYS A 440 7.90 -2.38 -24.92
CA LYS A 440 8.64 -3.63 -24.64
C LYS A 440 9.77 -3.85 -25.66
N GLY A 441 10.81 -4.57 -25.27
CA GLY A 441 11.88 -4.98 -26.19
C GLY A 441 12.95 -3.92 -26.50
N CYS A 442 13.08 -2.87 -25.68
CA CYS A 442 14.11 -1.83 -25.82
C CYS A 442 15.42 -2.13 -25.06
N GLY A 443 15.62 -3.36 -24.55
CA GLY A 443 16.88 -3.76 -23.91
C GLY A 443 17.05 -3.38 -22.43
N LYS A 444 15.98 -3.00 -21.72
CA LYS A 444 16.01 -2.64 -20.27
C LYS A 444 16.64 -3.73 -19.39
N THR A 445 16.12 -4.96 -19.47
CA THR A 445 16.66 -6.12 -18.73
C THR A 445 18.12 -6.37 -19.09
N THR A 446 18.49 -6.24 -20.36
CA THR A 446 19.90 -6.36 -20.78
C THR A 446 20.77 -5.28 -20.16
N ALA A 447 20.32 -4.02 -20.15
CA ALA A 447 21.06 -2.92 -19.52
C ALA A 447 21.24 -3.14 -18.01
N ARG A 448 20.18 -3.58 -17.31
CA ARG A 448 20.25 -4.01 -15.90
C ARG A 448 21.29 -5.12 -15.68
N ASP A 449 21.28 -6.13 -16.54
CA ASP A 449 22.19 -7.28 -16.41
C ASP A 449 23.64 -6.90 -16.69
N VAL A 450 23.89 -5.94 -17.59
CA VAL A 450 25.23 -5.38 -17.79
C VAL A 450 25.67 -4.55 -16.59
N VAL A 451 24.78 -3.72 -16.00
CA VAL A 451 25.06 -3.01 -14.74
C VAL A 451 25.44 -3.99 -13.62
N ALA A 452 24.76 -5.14 -13.54
CA ALA A 452 25.04 -6.17 -12.53
C ALA A 452 26.49 -6.67 -12.53
N LEU A 453 27.21 -6.54 -13.65
CA LEU A 453 28.61 -6.95 -13.77
C LEU A 453 29.58 -6.02 -13.06
N PHE A 454 29.21 -4.74 -12.87
CA PHE A 454 30.10 -3.66 -12.45
C PHE A 454 29.76 -3.08 -11.07
N VAL A 455 28.80 -3.67 -10.35
CA VAL A 455 28.36 -3.20 -9.03
C VAL A 455 28.69 -4.22 -7.94
N PRO A 456 28.84 -3.81 -6.66
CA PRO A 456 29.05 -4.73 -5.55
C PRO A 456 27.73 -5.36 -5.10
N ARG A 457 27.76 -6.65 -4.75
CA ARG A 457 26.63 -7.40 -4.14
C ARG A 457 25.28 -7.14 -4.85
N PRO A 458 25.17 -7.42 -6.16
CA PRO A 458 23.94 -7.18 -6.92
C PRO A 458 22.82 -8.12 -6.45
N ILE A 459 21.63 -7.57 -6.25
CA ILE A 459 20.38 -8.33 -6.08
C ILE A 459 19.52 -8.11 -7.32
N LEU A 460 19.42 -9.13 -8.18
CA LEU A 460 18.49 -9.13 -9.30
C LEU A 460 17.12 -9.60 -8.81
N THR A 461 16.08 -8.80 -9.03
CA THR A 461 14.73 -9.12 -8.55
C THR A 461 13.65 -8.61 -9.50
N GLU A 462 12.62 -9.41 -9.70
CA GLU A 462 11.37 -9.02 -10.37
C GLU A 462 10.29 -8.61 -9.35
N ASN A 463 10.40 -9.07 -8.11
CA ASN A 463 9.53 -8.69 -6.99
C ASN A 463 10.21 -9.11 -5.68
N MET A 464 10.05 -8.34 -4.62
CA MET A 464 10.61 -8.64 -3.30
C MET A 464 9.71 -8.07 -2.20
N SER A 465 9.55 -8.83 -1.10
CA SER A 465 8.81 -8.33 0.06
C SER A 465 9.62 -7.22 0.77
N VAL A 466 8.90 -6.27 1.38
CA VAL A 466 9.53 -5.18 2.15
C VAL A 466 10.40 -5.76 3.27
N ALA A 467 9.91 -6.81 3.94
CA ALA A 467 10.60 -7.54 5.00
C ALA A 467 11.98 -8.06 4.59
N VAL A 468 12.10 -8.62 3.38
CA VAL A 468 13.37 -9.13 2.88
C VAL A 468 14.28 -7.97 2.49
N LEU A 469 13.74 -6.95 1.82
CA LEU A 469 14.55 -5.86 1.29
C LEU A 469 15.33 -5.12 2.40
N PHE A 470 14.65 -4.60 3.43
CA PHE A 470 15.37 -3.82 4.44
C PHE A 470 16.34 -4.68 5.27
N ARG A 471 16.07 -5.99 5.44
CA ARG A 471 16.99 -6.91 6.12
C ARG A 471 18.25 -7.15 5.32
N LEU A 472 18.13 -7.35 4.01
CA LEU A 472 19.28 -7.50 3.12
C LEU A 472 20.07 -6.20 3.02
N VAL A 473 19.39 -5.04 2.98
CA VAL A 473 20.04 -3.74 2.97
C VAL A 473 20.84 -3.50 4.25
N ASP A 474 20.25 -3.78 5.40
CA ASP A 474 20.92 -3.62 6.69
C ASP A 474 22.11 -4.57 6.85
N ALA A 475 21.92 -5.86 6.53
CA ALA A 475 22.95 -6.88 6.72
C ALA A 475 24.09 -6.79 5.71
N GLN A 476 23.80 -6.49 4.45
CA GLN A 476 24.75 -6.67 3.34
C GLN A 476 24.90 -5.44 2.44
N ALA A 477 24.22 -4.31 2.66
CA ALA A 477 24.34 -3.08 1.85
C ALA A 477 24.51 -3.34 0.32
N PRO A 478 23.53 -4.00 -0.32
CA PRO A 478 23.59 -4.46 -1.70
C PRO A 478 23.20 -3.36 -2.69
N VAL A 479 23.39 -3.63 -3.99
CA VAL A 479 22.80 -2.84 -5.07
C VAL A 479 21.55 -3.54 -5.58
N ILE A 480 20.40 -2.87 -5.47
CA ILE A 480 19.10 -3.43 -5.83
C ILE A 480 18.88 -3.25 -7.33
N LEU A 481 18.70 -4.35 -8.06
CA LEU A 481 18.47 -4.35 -9.51
C LEU A 481 17.06 -4.87 -9.79
N ALA A 482 16.10 -3.96 -9.72
CA ALA A 482 14.68 -4.26 -9.84
C ALA A 482 14.22 -4.15 -11.30
N ASP A 483 13.55 -5.19 -11.79
CA ASP A 483 12.93 -5.22 -13.13
C ASP A 483 11.41 -5.32 -13.04
N GLU A 484 10.75 -4.96 -14.15
CA GLU A 484 9.30 -4.88 -14.28
C GLU A 484 8.61 -4.09 -13.16
N TYR A 485 9.22 -2.99 -12.69
CA TYR A 485 8.66 -2.24 -11.55
C TYR A 485 7.22 -1.77 -11.80
N ASP A 486 6.85 -1.53 -13.06
CA ASP A 486 5.51 -1.09 -13.44
C ASP A 486 4.41 -2.11 -13.08
N ALA A 487 4.76 -3.40 -12.99
CA ALA A 487 3.82 -4.45 -12.64
C ALA A 487 3.46 -4.48 -11.14
N TRP A 488 4.40 -4.13 -10.25
CA TRP A 488 4.24 -4.33 -8.80
C TRP A 488 4.39 -3.07 -7.95
N LEU A 489 5.12 -2.06 -8.39
CA LEU A 489 5.40 -0.86 -7.59
C LEU A 489 4.18 0.06 -7.47
N LYS A 490 3.27 0.07 -8.46
CA LYS A 490 2.03 0.85 -8.43
C LYS A 490 1.10 0.43 -7.27
N PHE A 491 1.14 -0.85 -6.90
CA PHE A 491 0.25 -1.44 -5.89
C PHE A 491 0.93 -1.65 -4.53
N ASN A 492 2.24 -1.36 -4.42
CA ASN A 492 3.04 -1.60 -3.22
C ASN A 492 3.61 -0.29 -2.66
N GLU A 493 2.75 0.48 -1.98
CA GLU A 493 3.11 1.79 -1.44
C GLU A 493 4.22 1.73 -0.39
N GLU A 494 4.27 0.66 0.41
CA GLU A 494 5.29 0.48 1.44
C GLU A 494 6.67 0.29 0.83
N LEU A 495 6.78 -0.55 -0.21
CA LEU A 495 8.02 -0.75 -0.95
C LEU A 495 8.46 0.51 -1.69
N ARG A 496 7.52 1.24 -2.29
CA ARG A 496 7.79 2.57 -2.87
C ARG A 496 8.29 3.55 -1.82
N GLY A 497 7.69 3.56 -0.63
CA GLY A 497 8.13 4.37 0.50
C GLY A 497 9.55 4.03 0.93
N LEU A 498 9.88 2.74 1.01
CA LEU A 498 11.21 2.26 1.35
C LEU A 498 12.27 2.66 0.31
N LEU A 499 11.98 2.51 -0.99
CA LEU A 499 12.86 2.94 -2.08
C LEU A 499 13.03 4.48 -2.11
N ASN A 500 12.00 5.24 -1.77
CA ASN A 500 12.10 6.70 -1.63
C ASN A 500 12.97 7.10 -0.43
N ALA A 501 12.81 6.42 0.72
CA ALA A 501 13.56 6.70 1.94
C ALA A 501 15.03 6.34 1.77
N GLY A 502 15.32 5.14 1.26
CA GLY A 502 16.67 4.62 1.06
C GLY A 502 17.53 5.37 0.05
N TYR A 503 17.05 6.48 -0.50
CA TYR A 503 17.79 7.38 -1.37
C TYR A 503 18.79 8.23 -0.58
N ARG A 504 18.50 8.53 0.69
CA ARG A 504 19.32 9.40 1.54
C ARG A 504 20.03 8.58 2.62
N ARG A 505 21.26 8.96 2.94
CA ARG A 505 22.05 8.39 4.02
C ARG A 505 21.32 8.58 5.35
N GLY A 506 21.45 7.59 6.24
CA GLY A 506 20.74 7.57 7.52
C GLY A 506 19.26 7.17 7.43
N ALA A 507 18.76 6.81 6.25
CA ALA A 507 17.42 6.23 6.12
C ALA A 507 17.29 4.93 6.92
N THR A 508 16.31 4.88 7.80
CA THR A 508 16.06 3.74 8.69
C THR A 508 14.60 3.30 8.66
N VAL A 509 14.39 2.04 9.02
CA VAL A 509 13.09 1.39 9.10
C VAL A 509 12.99 0.64 10.42
N PHE A 510 11.89 0.80 11.14
CA PHE A 510 11.66 0.12 12.41
C PHE A 510 10.69 -1.04 12.22
N ARG A 511 11.05 -2.23 12.72
CA ARG A 511 10.22 -3.44 12.64
C ARG A 511 10.33 -4.24 13.93
N CYS A 512 9.24 -4.87 14.33
CA CYS A 512 9.26 -5.83 15.42
C CYS A 512 9.93 -7.13 14.96
N GLU A 513 10.84 -7.69 15.75
CA GLU A 513 11.47 -8.99 15.53
C GLU A 513 11.16 -9.98 16.67
N GLY A 514 11.08 -11.25 16.28
CA GLY A 514 10.86 -12.37 17.20
C GLY A 514 9.48 -12.34 17.84
N ASP A 515 9.24 -13.35 18.68
CA ASP A 515 7.97 -13.53 19.37
C ASP A 515 7.76 -12.45 20.47
N SER A 516 8.85 -11.83 20.93
CA SER A 516 8.86 -10.73 21.91
C SER A 516 8.49 -9.34 21.35
N ASN A 517 8.21 -9.24 20.05
CA ASN A 517 7.98 -7.97 19.34
C ASN A 517 9.07 -6.91 19.60
N GLU A 518 10.34 -7.33 19.68
CA GLU A 518 11.47 -6.44 19.91
C GLU A 518 11.57 -5.43 18.77
N VAL A 519 11.43 -4.14 19.05
CA VAL A 519 11.55 -3.11 18.01
C VAL A 519 13.01 -2.99 17.61
N ARG A 520 13.32 -3.38 16.38
CA ARG A 520 14.65 -3.24 15.78
C ARG A 520 14.67 -2.21 14.68
N GLN A 521 15.78 -1.49 14.62
CA GLN A 521 16.08 -0.52 13.59
C GLN A 521 16.93 -1.17 12.51
N PHE A 522 16.55 -0.97 11.25
CA PHE A 522 17.26 -1.45 10.07
C PHE A 522 17.64 -0.28 9.18
N ASN A 523 18.86 -0.28 8.67
CA ASN A 523 19.29 0.63 7.61
C ASN A 523 18.54 0.32 6.30
N ALA A 524 18.15 1.38 5.59
CA ALA A 524 17.48 1.30 4.30
C ALA A 524 18.26 2.00 3.17
N TYR A 525 19.40 2.62 3.48
CA TYR A 525 20.22 3.32 2.50
C TYR A 525 20.98 2.34 1.59
N ALA A 526 20.62 2.31 0.31
CA ALA A 526 21.23 1.45 -0.72
C ALA A 526 21.00 2.04 -2.11
N PRO A 527 21.90 1.85 -3.10
CA PRO A 527 21.66 2.19 -4.49
C PRO A 527 20.59 1.27 -5.10
N ALA A 528 19.84 1.77 -6.08
CA ALA A 528 18.88 0.95 -6.80
C ALA A 528 18.74 1.33 -8.28
N VAL A 529 18.61 0.30 -9.11
CA VAL A 529 18.21 0.37 -10.51
C VAL A 529 16.75 -0.04 -10.62
N LEU A 530 15.96 0.75 -11.32
CA LEU A 530 14.54 0.53 -11.59
C LEU A 530 14.36 0.41 -13.09
N CYS A 531 13.90 -0.76 -13.55
CA CYS A 531 13.58 -1.00 -14.96
C CYS A 531 12.07 -1.23 -15.11
N GLY A 532 11.43 -0.51 -16.02
CA GLY A 532 10.00 -0.62 -16.21
C GLY A 532 9.50 0.12 -17.44
N ILE A 533 8.24 -0.10 -17.77
CA ILE A 533 7.54 0.59 -18.87
C ILE A 533 6.80 1.81 -18.32
N GLY A 534 6.86 2.91 -19.05
CA GLY A 534 6.21 4.15 -18.64
C GLY A 534 6.99 4.90 -17.55
N THR A 535 6.42 6.00 -17.06
CA THR A 535 7.10 6.93 -16.16
C THR A 535 7.06 6.43 -14.72
N LEU A 536 8.18 6.57 -14.00
CA LEU A 536 8.21 6.36 -12.55
C LEU A 536 7.24 7.32 -11.83
N PRO A 537 6.67 6.93 -10.67
CA PRO A 537 5.97 7.88 -9.82
C PRO A 537 6.84 9.09 -9.49
N GLY A 538 6.27 10.31 -9.49
CA GLY A 538 7.03 11.57 -9.46
C GLY A 538 8.12 11.64 -8.39
N THR A 539 7.86 11.14 -7.18
CA THR A 539 8.87 11.12 -6.10
C THR A 539 10.11 10.27 -6.42
N LEU A 540 9.94 9.11 -7.07
CA LEU A 540 11.06 8.26 -7.47
C LEU A 540 11.73 8.81 -8.73
N HIS A 541 10.94 9.36 -9.64
CA HIS A 541 11.45 10.01 -10.85
C HIS A 541 12.43 11.14 -10.49
N ASP A 542 12.07 12.04 -9.59
CA ASP A 542 12.92 13.17 -9.16
C ASP A 542 14.22 12.72 -8.49
N ARG A 543 14.23 11.51 -7.91
CA ARG A 543 15.40 10.90 -7.25
C ARG A 543 16.22 10.03 -8.20
N SER A 544 15.90 10.03 -9.49
CA SER A 544 16.52 9.16 -10.49
C SER A 544 17.37 9.91 -11.51
N ILE A 545 18.43 9.26 -11.97
CA ILE A 545 19.06 9.52 -13.27
C ILE A 545 18.34 8.64 -14.29
N VAL A 546 17.68 9.26 -15.26
CA VAL A 546 16.85 8.57 -16.24
C VAL A 546 17.64 8.32 -17.52
N ILE A 547 17.69 7.07 -17.95
CA ILE A 547 18.32 6.63 -19.19
C ILE A 547 17.21 6.15 -20.14
N PRO A 548 16.79 6.98 -21.12
CA PRO A 548 15.77 6.59 -22.09
C PRO A 548 16.36 5.62 -23.12
N LEU A 549 15.81 4.41 -23.18
CA LEU A 549 16.20 3.37 -24.13
C LEU A 549 15.21 3.31 -25.29
N SER A 550 15.76 3.21 -26.50
CA SER A 550 15.01 2.98 -27.74
C SER A 550 15.27 1.57 -28.28
N ARG A 551 14.36 1.07 -29.12
CA ARG A 551 14.56 -0.22 -29.78
C ARG A 551 15.77 -0.13 -30.72
N ALA A 552 16.72 -1.04 -30.55
CA ALA A 552 17.89 -1.13 -31.43
C ALA A 552 17.46 -1.48 -32.86
N LYS A 553 18.07 -0.81 -33.85
CA LYS A 553 17.94 -1.15 -35.26
C LYS A 553 18.77 -2.40 -35.58
N LEU A 554 18.40 -3.09 -36.66
CA LEU A 554 19.16 -4.24 -37.15
C LEU A 554 20.60 -3.79 -37.49
N GLY A 555 21.60 -4.43 -36.88
CA GLY A 555 23.02 -4.12 -37.10
C GLY A 555 23.57 -2.95 -36.27
N GLU A 556 22.76 -2.26 -35.47
CA GLU A 556 23.21 -1.17 -34.59
C GLU A 556 23.95 -1.69 -33.34
N LEU A 557 23.67 -2.94 -32.96
CA LEU A 557 24.31 -3.57 -31.81
C LEU A 557 25.65 -4.20 -32.21
N SER A 558 26.74 -3.77 -31.56
CA SER A 558 28.09 -4.30 -31.79
C SER A 558 28.19 -5.78 -31.40
N LYS A 559 27.66 -6.17 -30.23
CA LYS A 559 27.69 -7.55 -29.76
C LYS A 559 26.48 -7.85 -28.87
N ARG A 560 25.88 -9.03 -29.06
CA ARG A 560 24.84 -9.51 -28.16
C ARG A 560 25.42 -9.86 -26.78
N PHE A 561 24.77 -9.39 -25.73
CA PHE A 561 25.11 -9.76 -24.35
C PHE A 561 24.88 -11.26 -24.10
N ASP A 562 25.85 -11.92 -23.47
CA ASP A 562 25.77 -13.32 -23.01
C ASP A 562 26.40 -13.41 -21.62
N SER A 563 25.56 -13.64 -20.60
CA SER A 563 25.95 -13.70 -19.20
C SER A 563 26.98 -14.79 -18.89
N ARG A 564 27.17 -15.77 -19.77
CA ARG A 564 28.16 -16.85 -19.62
C ARG A 564 29.57 -16.42 -20.05
N LYS A 565 29.72 -15.31 -20.77
CA LYS A 565 30.98 -14.85 -21.37
C LYS A 565 31.36 -13.44 -20.89
N VAL A 566 31.46 -13.28 -19.57
CA VAL A 566 31.68 -11.99 -18.89
C VAL A 566 33.00 -11.92 -18.10
N GLY A 567 34.00 -12.71 -18.48
CA GLY A 567 35.30 -12.79 -17.80
C GLY A 567 36.02 -11.43 -17.72
N PRO A 568 36.21 -10.71 -18.85
CA PRO A 568 36.81 -9.39 -18.86
C PRO A 568 36.03 -8.37 -18.00
N GLU A 569 34.71 -8.41 -18.02
CA GLU A 569 33.86 -7.49 -17.26
C GLU A 569 33.97 -7.75 -15.74
N LYS A 570 34.09 -9.01 -15.33
CA LYS A 570 34.38 -9.37 -13.93
C LYS A 570 35.74 -8.83 -13.48
N GLU A 571 36.76 -8.95 -14.32
CA GLU A 571 38.08 -8.37 -14.03
C GLU A 571 38.00 -6.84 -13.88
N LEU A 572 37.29 -6.18 -14.80
CA LEU A 572 37.05 -4.74 -14.74
C LEU A 572 36.35 -4.30 -13.45
N ASN A 573 35.36 -5.07 -12.97
CA ASN A 573 34.71 -4.75 -11.70
C ASN A 573 35.67 -4.84 -10.51
N ARG A 574 36.61 -5.81 -10.52
CA ARG A 574 37.65 -5.89 -9.48
C ARG A 574 38.60 -4.70 -9.54
N LYS A 575 38.98 -4.26 -10.73
CA LYS A 575 39.80 -3.05 -10.94
C LYS A 575 39.04 -1.80 -10.49
N LEU A 576 37.74 -1.70 -10.78
CA LEU A 576 36.89 -0.60 -10.31
C LEU A 576 36.80 -0.56 -8.78
N ALA A 577 36.54 -1.70 -8.15
CA ALA A 577 36.52 -1.83 -6.70
C ALA A 577 37.87 -1.42 -6.09
N ARG A 578 38.99 -1.80 -6.72
CA ARG A 578 40.33 -1.39 -6.29
C ARG A 578 40.53 0.12 -6.38
N PHE A 579 40.21 0.72 -7.54
CA PHE A 579 40.31 2.15 -7.74
C PHE A 579 39.52 2.92 -6.67
N VAL A 580 38.26 2.55 -6.46
CA VAL A 580 37.40 3.25 -5.50
C VAL A 580 37.91 3.07 -4.07
N ALA A 581 38.39 1.88 -3.71
CA ALA A 581 38.99 1.63 -2.40
C ALA A 581 40.23 2.51 -2.15
N ASP A 582 41.09 2.69 -3.17
CA ASP A 582 42.28 3.55 -3.07
C ASP A 582 41.92 5.06 -2.93
N GLN A 583 40.71 5.48 -3.33
CA GLN A 583 40.29 6.89 -3.37
C GLN A 583 39.20 7.27 -2.36
N VAL A 584 38.78 6.36 -1.48
CA VAL A 584 37.62 6.58 -0.59
C VAL A 584 37.72 7.87 0.23
N THR A 585 38.90 8.18 0.79
CA THR A 585 39.12 9.40 1.58
C THR A 585 38.96 10.66 0.75
N GLN A 586 39.38 10.66 -0.52
CA GLN A 586 39.19 11.80 -1.40
C GLN A 586 37.71 11.95 -1.78
N LEU A 587 37.03 10.84 -2.06
CA LEU A 587 35.60 10.81 -2.38
C LEU A 587 34.71 11.27 -1.22
N GLU A 588 35.11 11.04 0.02
CA GLU A 588 34.40 11.54 1.21
C GLU A 588 34.60 13.05 1.44
N ALA A 589 35.73 13.61 1.00
CA ALA A 589 36.10 15.00 1.26
C ALA A 589 35.73 15.97 0.12
N ILE A 590 35.54 15.46 -1.10
CA ILE A 590 35.33 16.29 -2.28
C ILE A 590 33.92 16.91 -2.31
N ASP A 591 33.84 18.20 -2.62
CA ASP A 591 32.60 18.86 -3.05
C ASP A 591 32.79 19.26 -4.53
N PRO A 592 32.20 18.50 -5.47
CA PRO A 592 32.49 18.68 -6.89
C PRO A 592 31.82 19.94 -7.46
N VAL A 593 32.42 20.47 -8.52
CA VAL A 593 31.90 21.61 -9.27
C VAL A 593 30.76 21.16 -10.17
N LEU A 594 29.55 21.58 -9.83
CA LEU A 594 28.36 21.34 -10.64
C LEU A 594 28.16 22.43 -11.71
N PRO A 595 27.55 22.11 -12.87
CA PRO A 595 27.21 23.11 -13.87
C PRO A 595 26.26 24.20 -13.34
N SER A 596 26.37 25.42 -13.85
CA SER A 596 25.51 26.53 -13.47
C SER A 596 24.04 26.24 -13.79
N GLY A 597 23.13 26.49 -12.84
CA GLY A 597 21.69 26.26 -13.03
C GLY A 597 21.20 24.90 -12.55
N VAL A 598 22.09 24.02 -12.08
CA VAL A 598 21.75 22.72 -11.51
C VAL A 598 21.48 22.86 -10.02
N PHE A 599 20.23 22.65 -9.60
CA PHE A 599 19.79 22.82 -8.21
C PHE A 599 18.94 21.64 -7.74
N ASN A 600 18.65 21.61 -6.43
CA ASN A 600 17.73 20.65 -5.80
C ASN A 600 18.09 19.19 -6.11
N ARG A 601 17.08 18.34 -6.31
CA ARG A 601 17.25 16.90 -6.55
C ARG A 601 18.11 16.58 -7.77
N LEU A 602 18.10 17.43 -8.79
CA LEU A 602 18.95 17.23 -9.96
C LEU A 602 20.43 17.38 -9.58
N ALA A 603 20.77 18.36 -8.74
CA ALA A 603 22.11 18.51 -8.19
C ALA A 603 22.47 17.33 -7.28
N ASP A 604 21.57 16.93 -6.37
CA ASP A 604 21.80 15.80 -5.46
C ASP A 604 22.03 14.48 -6.21
N ASN A 605 21.33 14.25 -7.32
CA ASN A 605 21.46 13.03 -8.11
C ASN A 605 22.79 12.96 -8.87
N TRP A 606 23.27 14.09 -9.39
CA TRP A 606 24.48 14.13 -10.22
C TRP A 606 25.76 14.38 -9.42
N ARG A 607 25.67 14.95 -8.21
CA ARG A 607 26.83 15.22 -7.34
C ARG A 607 27.73 13.99 -7.15
N PRO A 608 27.24 12.77 -6.85
CA PRO A 608 28.12 11.61 -6.73
C PRO A 608 28.88 11.26 -8.02
N LEU A 609 28.26 11.45 -9.19
CA LEU A 609 28.90 11.18 -10.48
C LEU A 609 29.99 12.22 -10.79
N PHE A 610 29.72 13.51 -10.54
CA PHE A 610 30.73 14.57 -10.68
C PHE A 610 31.89 14.38 -9.70
N ALA A 611 31.62 13.99 -8.46
CA ALA A 611 32.66 13.68 -7.46
C ALA A 611 33.58 12.55 -7.94
N VAL A 612 33.01 11.45 -8.43
CA VAL A 612 33.80 10.36 -9.01
C VAL A 612 34.60 10.86 -10.23
N ALA A 613 33.97 11.61 -11.12
CA ALA A 613 34.63 12.12 -12.33
C ALA A 613 35.83 13.03 -12.02
N GLU A 614 35.71 13.90 -11.02
CA GLU A 614 36.79 14.79 -10.57
C GLU A 614 37.93 14.03 -9.90
N VAL A 615 37.63 13.06 -9.02
CA VAL A 615 38.66 12.21 -8.38
C VAL A 615 39.40 11.34 -9.41
N VAL A 616 38.68 10.85 -10.43
CA VAL A 616 39.30 10.13 -11.55
C VAL A 616 40.22 11.06 -12.36
N GLY A 617 39.80 12.30 -12.57
CA GLY A 617 40.53 13.29 -13.36
C GLY A 617 40.57 12.96 -14.86
N GLY A 618 41.59 13.48 -15.57
CA GLY A 618 41.68 13.34 -17.02
C GLY A 618 40.52 14.03 -17.75
N ASN A 619 39.91 13.35 -18.73
CA ASN A 619 38.77 13.89 -19.48
C ASN A 619 37.40 13.57 -18.83
N TRP A 620 37.38 12.84 -17.72
CA TRP A 620 36.14 12.40 -17.08
C TRP A 620 35.25 13.52 -16.54
N PRO A 621 35.78 14.62 -15.95
CA PRO A 621 34.95 15.76 -15.55
C PRO A 621 34.16 16.35 -16.73
N GLN A 622 34.83 16.54 -17.88
CA GLN A 622 34.19 17.04 -19.09
C GLN A 622 33.16 16.05 -19.64
N ARG A 623 33.48 14.76 -19.67
CA ARG A 623 32.55 13.72 -20.12
C ARG A 623 31.33 13.59 -19.21
N CYS A 624 31.50 13.76 -17.90
CA CYS A 624 30.38 13.82 -16.96
C CYS A 624 29.47 15.03 -17.25
N ALA A 625 30.06 16.20 -17.50
CA ALA A 625 29.32 17.40 -17.88
C ALA A 625 28.57 17.22 -19.22
N ASP A 626 29.21 16.63 -20.22
CA ASP A 626 28.60 16.32 -21.51
C ASP A 626 27.47 15.30 -21.37
N ALA A 627 27.68 14.24 -20.56
CA ALA A 627 26.66 13.24 -20.27
C ALA A 627 25.45 13.86 -19.56
N PHE A 628 25.68 14.74 -18.59
CA PHE A 628 24.64 15.50 -17.91
C PHE A 628 23.81 16.32 -18.91
N ALA A 629 24.45 17.12 -19.76
CA ALA A 629 23.77 17.99 -20.72
C ALA A 629 22.94 17.19 -21.74
N LYS A 630 23.50 16.09 -22.25
CA LYS A 630 22.84 15.24 -23.24
C LYS A 630 21.66 14.47 -22.64
N LEU A 631 21.82 13.89 -21.46
CA LEU A 631 20.77 13.09 -20.83
C LEU A 631 19.62 13.95 -20.32
N THR A 632 19.89 15.10 -19.71
CA THR A 632 18.82 16.01 -19.28
C THR A 632 17.97 16.50 -20.46
N THR A 633 18.62 16.83 -21.58
CA THR A 633 17.93 17.18 -22.84
C THR A 633 17.15 15.99 -23.42
N ALA A 634 17.76 14.80 -23.42
CA ALA A 634 17.15 13.58 -23.96
C ALA A 634 15.93 13.14 -23.15
N VAL A 635 15.94 13.29 -21.82
CA VAL A 635 14.80 12.99 -20.94
C VAL A 635 13.62 13.91 -21.24
N SER A 636 13.84 15.23 -21.33
CA SER A 636 12.77 16.17 -21.71
C SER A 636 12.16 15.85 -23.07
N LYS A 637 12.97 15.37 -24.02
CA LYS A 637 12.49 14.91 -25.33
C LYS A 637 11.73 13.58 -25.24
N ALA A 638 12.26 12.59 -24.53
CA ALA A 638 11.68 11.26 -24.40
C ALA A 638 10.36 11.24 -23.61
N GLU A 639 10.22 12.06 -22.57
CA GLU A 639 8.94 12.26 -21.87
C GLU A 639 7.88 12.83 -22.81
N THR A 640 8.27 13.78 -23.65
CA THR A 640 7.39 14.37 -24.67
C THR A 640 7.02 13.34 -25.73
N ASP A 641 7.95 12.47 -26.15
CA ASP A 641 7.71 11.42 -27.15
C ASP A 641 6.85 10.26 -26.60
N GLY A 642 7.06 9.82 -25.36
CA GLY A 642 6.20 8.82 -24.69
C GLY A 642 4.78 9.33 -24.43
N LEU A 643 4.62 10.63 -24.14
CA LEU A 643 3.31 11.29 -24.10
C LEU A 643 2.64 11.27 -25.48
N ARG A 644 3.40 11.48 -26.58
CA ARG A 644 2.86 11.45 -27.95
C ARG A 644 2.46 10.04 -28.41
N GLU A 645 3.21 9.01 -28.04
CA GLU A 645 2.85 7.62 -28.35
C GLU A 645 1.58 7.19 -27.58
N MET A 646 1.47 7.57 -26.30
CA MET A 646 0.25 7.35 -25.53
C MET A 646 -0.95 8.10 -26.15
N LEU A 647 -0.72 9.31 -26.65
CA LEU A 647 -1.72 10.10 -27.36
C LEU A 647 -2.21 9.37 -28.62
N LEU A 648 -1.30 8.83 -29.44
CA LEU A 648 -1.68 8.03 -30.61
C LEU A 648 -2.49 6.79 -30.25
N ALA A 649 -2.10 6.06 -29.19
CA ALA A 649 -2.79 4.86 -28.74
C ALA A 649 -4.23 5.15 -28.29
N ASP A 650 -4.41 6.22 -27.51
CA ASP A 650 -5.73 6.63 -27.03
C ASP A 650 -6.59 7.20 -28.17
N ILE A 651 -6.01 7.94 -29.12
CA ILE A 651 -6.72 8.39 -30.32
C ILE A 651 -7.19 7.20 -31.15
N GLN A 652 -6.37 6.16 -31.33
CA GLN A 652 -6.77 4.93 -32.03
C GLN A 652 -8.02 4.30 -31.42
N GLY A 653 -8.11 4.25 -30.08
CA GLY A 653 -9.28 3.72 -29.37
C GLY A 653 -10.53 4.62 -29.46
N LEU A 654 -10.37 5.90 -29.75
CA LEU A 654 -11.46 6.88 -29.82
C LEU A 654 -12.13 6.97 -31.19
N PHE A 655 -11.40 6.66 -32.27
CA PHE A 655 -11.93 6.68 -33.62
C PHE A 655 -12.91 5.51 -33.85
N LYS A 656 -14.21 5.85 -34.00
CA LYS A 656 -15.29 4.90 -34.35
C LYS A 656 -15.84 5.13 -35.76
N THR A 657 -15.39 6.19 -36.41
CA THR A 657 -15.82 6.70 -37.73
C THR A 657 -14.59 7.18 -38.49
N ASP A 658 -14.69 7.31 -39.82
CA ASP A 658 -13.55 7.71 -40.66
C ASP A 658 -13.10 9.17 -40.47
N ARG A 659 -13.93 9.99 -39.82
CA ARG A 659 -13.70 11.43 -39.61
C ARG A 659 -14.15 11.84 -38.21
N MET A 660 -13.40 12.76 -37.59
CA MET A 660 -13.74 13.33 -36.29
C MET A 660 -13.25 14.78 -36.18
N PHE A 661 -14.07 15.66 -35.60
CA PHE A 661 -13.66 17.06 -35.35
C PHE A 661 -12.64 17.17 -34.22
N SER A 662 -11.75 18.15 -34.28
CA SER A 662 -10.75 18.41 -33.24
C SER A 662 -11.40 18.71 -31.89
N ARG A 663 -12.50 19.48 -31.86
CA ARG A 663 -13.31 19.75 -30.65
C ARG A 663 -13.82 18.47 -29.97
N GLU A 664 -14.33 17.53 -30.77
CA GLU A 664 -14.88 16.26 -30.29
C GLU A 664 -13.78 15.33 -29.80
N LEU A 665 -12.65 15.27 -30.52
CA LEU A 665 -11.49 14.48 -30.12
C LEU A 665 -10.89 14.99 -28.81
N ILE A 666 -10.83 16.32 -28.62
CA ILE A 666 -10.38 16.96 -27.38
C ILE A 666 -11.32 16.63 -26.23
N GLU A 667 -12.63 16.76 -26.42
CA GLU A 667 -13.63 16.45 -25.40
C GLU A 667 -13.50 14.99 -24.93
N ARG A 668 -13.35 14.05 -25.87
CA ARG A 668 -13.16 12.63 -25.57
C ARG A 668 -11.84 12.34 -24.85
N LEU A 669 -10.74 12.97 -25.26
CA LEU A 669 -9.45 12.83 -24.58
C LEU A 669 -9.51 13.43 -23.17
N SER A 670 -10.10 14.61 -23.00
CA SER A 670 -10.30 15.26 -21.70
C SER A 670 -11.26 14.49 -20.77
N GLY A 671 -12.15 13.66 -21.33
CA GLY A 671 -13.00 12.75 -20.56
C GLY A 671 -12.31 11.50 -20.02
N MET A 672 -11.06 11.21 -20.41
CA MET A 672 -10.31 10.04 -19.91
C MET A 672 -9.62 10.34 -18.57
N THR A 673 -10.33 10.19 -17.46
CA THR A 673 -9.81 10.53 -16.11
C THR A 673 -8.66 9.64 -15.63
N GLU A 674 -8.49 8.46 -16.20
CA GLU A 674 -7.38 7.53 -15.91
C GLU A 674 -6.13 7.78 -16.76
N ARG A 675 -6.17 8.78 -17.65
CA ARG A 675 -5.10 9.18 -18.58
C ARG A 675 -4.59 10.58 -18.23
N PRO A 676 -3.38 10.98 -18.66
CA PRO A 676 -2.81 12.27 -18.30
C PRO A 676 -3.49 13.49 -18.97
N TRP A 677 -4.39 13.27 -19.94
CA TRP A 677 -5.01 14.31 -20.77
C TRP A 677 -5.74 15.43 -20.03
N PRO A 678 -6.49 15.19 -18.93
CA PRO A 678 -7.16 16.26 -18.18
C PRO A 678 -6.17 17.24 -17.53
N GLU A 679 -4.95 16.78 -17.21
CA GLU A 679 -3.96 17.54 -16.44
C GLU A 679 -2.74 17.97 -17.27
N VAL A 680 -2.60 17.46 -18.50
CA VAL A 680 -1.41 17.61 -19.36
C VAL A 680 -1.04 19.07 -19.67
N CYS A 681 -2.00 20.00 -19.60
CA CYS A 681 -1.78 21.44 -19.74
C CYS A 681 -1.77 22.17 -18.39
N ARG A 682 -1.22 21.54 -17.33
CA ARG A 682 -1.17 22.09 -15.96
C ARG A 682 -2.57 22.43 -15.42
N GLY A 683 -3.50 21.49 -15.57
CA GLY A 683 -4.90 21.63 -15.17
C GLY A 683 -5.75 22.54 -16.07
N LYS A 684 -5.22 23.03 -17.20
CA LYS A 684 -6.00 23.73 -18.23
C LYS A 684 -6.54 22.73 -19.28
N PRO A 685 -7.67 23.03 -19.94
CA PRO A 685 -8.18 22.20 -21.03
C PRO A 685 -7.16 22.06 -22.18
N ILE A 686 -7.15 20.89 -22.82
CA ILE A 686 -6.40 20.68 -24.07
C ILE A 686 -6.97 21.61 -25.15
N THR A 687 -6.10 22.23 -25.95
CA THR A 687 -6.49 23.11 -27.05
C THR A 687 -6.24 22.46 -28.40
N GLU A 688 -6.97 22.87 -29.45
CA GLU A 688 -6.72 22.41 -30.83
C GLU A 688 -5.28 22.67 -31.28
N ARG A 689 -4.70 23.79 -30.84
CA ARG A 689 -3.29 24.12 -31.12
C ARG A 689 -2.33 23.14 -30.44
N TRP A 690 -2.61 22.75 -29.20
CA TRP A 690 -1.83 21.73 -28.50
C TRP A 690 -1.93 20.38 -29.19
N LEU A 691 -3.14 19.98 -29.59
CA LEU A 691 -3.38 18.71 -30.28
C LEU A 691 -2.68 18.66 -31.64
N ALA A 692 -2.84 19.71 -32.46
CA ALA A 692 -2.20 19.83 -33.76
C ALA A 692 -0.66 19.85 -33.67
N ARG A 693 -0.10 20.48 -32.64
CA ARG A 693 1.35 20.49 -32.42
C ARG A 693 1.90 19.10 -32.08
N ASN A 694 1.19 18.33 -31.25
CA ASN A 694 1.64 17.00 -30.84
C ASN A 694 1.43 15.94 -31.94
N LEU A 695 0.36 16.07 -32.73
CA LEU A 695 0.12 15.21 -33.90
C LEU A 695 0.98 15.59 -35.11
N GLY A 696 1.36 16.85 -35.26
CA GLY A 696 2.20 17.33 -36.36
C GLY A 696 3.58 16.70 -36.41
N VAL A 697 4.08 16.14 -35.30
CA VAL A 697 5.35 15.39 -35.25
C VAL A 697 5.26 14.07 -36.03
N PHE A 698 4.07 13.52 -36.15
CA PHE A 698 3.78 12.35 -37.00
C PHE A 698 3.39 12.75 -38.42
N THR A 699 3.59 14.01 -38.80
CA THR A 699 3.13 14.60 -40.08
C THR A 699 1.60 14.63 -40.21
N ILE A 700 0.88 14.61 -39.08
CA ILE A 700 -0.58 14.64 -39.04
C ILE A 700 -1.05 16.06 -38.74
N HIS A 701 -1.84 16.62 -39.66
CA HIS A 701 -2.33 17.99 -39.55
C HIS A 701 -3.87 18.03 -39.61
N PRO A 702 -4.52 18.92 -38.85
CA PRO A 702 -5.98 19.04 -38.91
C PRO A 702 -6.42 19.62 -40.26
N LYS A 703 -7.43 19.01 -40.87
CA LYS A 703 -8.05 19.40 -42.13
C LYS A 703 -9.41 20.06 -41.90
N GLN A 704 -9.89 20.81 -42.88
CA GLN A 704 -11.29 21.28 -42.89
C GLN A 704 -12.20 20.11 -43.25
N LEU A 705 -13.08 19.72 -42.33
CA LEU A 705 -13.99 18.60 -42.49
C LEU A 705 -15.45 19.08 -42.50
N ARG A 706 -16.28 18.32 -43.22
CA ARG A 706 -17.74 18.38 -43.15
C ARG A 706 -18.25 17.02 -42.70
N ILE A 707 -18.98 16.99 -41.58
CA ILE A 707 -19.56 15.77 -40.99
C ILE A 707 -21.04 16.05 -40.76
N GLY A 708 -21.91 15.46 -41.58
CA GLY A 708 -23.32 15.83 -41.64
C GLY A 708 -23.52 17.27 -42.12
N GLU A 709 -24.25 18.06 -41.34
CA GLU A 709 -24.50 19.49 -41.60
C GLU A 709 -23.42 20.41 -41.03
N ASP A 710 -22.56 19.90 -40.13
CA ASP A 710 -21.54 20.68 -39.44
C ASP A 710 -20.23 20.78 -40.22
N ASN A 711 -19.54 21.93 -40.07
CA ASN A 711 -18.20 22.18 -40.61
C ASN A 711 -17.23 22.56 -39.49
N GLY A 712 -15.99 22.10 -39.57
CA GLY A 712 -14.97 22.39 -38.56
C GLY A 712 -13.61 21.76 -38.89
N ARG A 713 -12.59 22.06 -38.10
CA ARG A 713 -11.28 21.40 -38.21
C ARG A 713 -11.30 20.04 -37.52
N GLY A 714 -10.63 19.06 -38.10
CA GLY A 714 -10.59 17.69 -37.58
C GLY A 714 -9.56 16.81 -38.28
N TYR A 715 -9.61 15.52 -37.98
CA TYR A 715 -8.68 14.53 -38.49
C TYR A 715 -9.44 13.40 -39.19
N GLU A 716 -8.88 12.90 -40.29
CA GLU A 716 -9.38 11.72 -40.98
C GLU A 716 -8.60 10.49 -40.50
N LEU A 717 -9.29 9.36 -40.33
CA LEU A 717 -8.68 8.12 -39.89
C LEU A 717 -7.54 7.69 -40.83
N ALA A 718 -7.71 7.89 -42.14
CA ALA A 718 -6.71 7.56 -43.15
C ALA A 718 -5.35 8.25 -42.91
N ASP A 719 -5.34 9.47 -42.39
CA ASP A 719 -4.09 10.19 -42.08
C ASP A 719 -3.41 9.67 -40.80
N LEU A 720 -4.17 8.99 -39.94
CA LEU A 720 -3.71 8.44 -38.67
C LEU A 720 -3.24 6.98 -38.78
N VAL A 721 -3.72 6.23 -39.80
CA VAL A 721 -3.41 4.80 -39.99
C VAL A 721 -1.91 4.54 -40.09
N GLU A 722 -1.18 5.30 -40.91
CA GLU A 722 0.28 5.10 -41.05
C GLU A 722 1.01 5.33 -39.72
N ALA A 723 0.58 6.32 -38.94
CA ALA A 723 1.16 6.57 -37.63
C ALA A 723 0.79 5.47 -36.62
N PHE A 724 -0.43 4.93 -36.67
CA PHE A 724 -0.80 3.78 -35.84
C PHE A 724 0.05 2.56 -36.16
N GLU A 725 0.23 2.22 -37.43
CA GLU A 725 1.03 1.06 -37.85
C GLU A 725 2.52 1.22 -37.52
N ARG A 726 3.05 2.45 -37.59
CA ARG A 726 4.46 2.73 -37.36
C ARG A 726 4.82 2.83 -35.87
N TYR A 727 3.92 3.36 -35.05
CA TYR A 727 4.22 3.73 -33.65
C TYR A 727 3.44 2.92 -32.59
N LEU A 728 2.40 2.16 -32.96
CA LEU A 728 1.65 1.31 -32.04
C LEU A 728 1.98 -0.19 -32.27
N PRO A 729 2.14 -0.99 -31.21
CA PRO A 729 2.45 -2.41 -31.36
C PRO A 729 1.25 -3.17 -31.96
N ASN A 730 1.47 -3.84 -33.10
CA ASN A 730 0.48 -4.78 -33.63
C ASN A 730 0.26 -5.95 -32.64
N PRO A 731 -0.99 -6.41 -32.43
CA PRO A 731 -1.23 -7.62 -31.66
C PRO A 731 -0.54 -8.81 -32.34
N PRO A 732 0.08 -9.74 -31.58
CA PRO A 732 0.68 -10.92 -32.17
C PRO A 732 -0.41 -11.73 -32.88
N SER A 733 -0.22 -11.98 -34.17
CA SER A 733 -1.00 -12.96 -34.93
C SER A 733 -0.87 -14.34 -34.26
N PRO A 734 -1.97 -15.08 -34.01
CA PRO A 734 -1.88 -16.39 -33.40
C PRO A 734 -1.15 -17.34 -34.37
N SER A 735 0.06 -17.75 -34.00
CA SER A 735 0.76 -18.84 -34.66
C SER A 735 0.00 -20.14 -34.36
N VAL A 736 -0.71 -20.66 -35.35
CA VAL A 736 -1.26 -22.01 -35.32
C VAL A 736 -0.09 -22.99 -35.34
N THR A 737 0.18 -23.64 -34.23
CA THR A 737 1.01 -24.86 -34.20
C THR A 737 0.05 -26.05 -34.30
N PRO A 738 0.16 -26.91 -35.33
CA PRO A 738 -0.67 -28.11 -35.41
C PRO A 738 -0.26 -29.09 -34.30
N LEU A 739 -1.20 -29.44 -33.43
CA LEU A 739 -1.00 -30.48 -32.42
C LEU A 739 -0.90 -31.85 -33.11
N GLN A 740 0.21 -32.55 -32.88
CA GLN A 740 0.37 -33.95 -33.24
C GLN A 740 -0.53 -34.83 -32.38
N ILE A 741 -1.21 -35.77 -33.04
CA ILE A 741 -2.10 -36.77 -32.47
C ILE A 741 -1.23 -37.95 -32.03
N GLU A 742 -1.25 -38.30 -30.74
CA GLU A 742 -0.98 -39.67 -30.31
C GLU A 742 -2.22 -40.24 -29.63
N GLY A 743 -2.73 -41.32 -30.23
CA GLY A 743 -3.98 -41.95 -29.84
C GLY A 743 -3.82 -42.96 -28.71
N LYS A 744 -4.92 -43.14 -27.97
CA LYS A 744 -5.40 -44.44 -27.50
C LYS A 744 -6.92 -44.33 -27.24
N ALA A 745 -7.63 -45.30 -27.79
CA ALA A 745 -9.09 -45.36 -27.92
C ALA A 745 -9.76 -46.04 -26.67
N PRO A 746 -11.03 -46.47 -26.71
CA PRO A 746 -12.19 -45.67 -26.31
C PRO A 746 -13.07 -46.38 -25.24
N PHE A 747 -13.93 -45.67 -24.53
CA PHE A 747 -15.21 -46.24 -24.07
C PHE A 747 -16.29 -45.16 -23.96
N SER A 748 -17.50 -45.59 -24.27
CA SER A 748 -18.62 -44.87 -24.86
C SER A 748 -19.72 -44.52 -23.84
N LYS A 749 -20.44 -43.41 -24.08
CA LYS A 749 -21.89 -43.41 -24.39
C LYS A 749 -22.47 -41.99 -24.63
N CYS A 750 -23.37 -41.95 -25.61
CA CYS A 750 -24.25 -40.89 -26.16
C CYS A 750 -24.91 -39.94 -25.12
N TYR A 751 -25.28 -38.70 -25.43
CA TYR A 751 -26.40 -38.32 -26.31
C TYR A 751 -26.25 -37.00 -27.11
N LYS A 752 -26.66 -37.11 -28.38
CA LYS A 752 -27.26 -36.19 -29.39
C LYS A 752 -26.99 -34.67 -29.36
N LYS A 753 -26.54 -34.19 -30.53
CA LYS A 753 -26.47 -32.79 -31.01
C LYS A 753 -27.85 -32.17 -31.24
N GLU A 754 -27.93 -30.86 -31.05
CA GLU A 754 -28.58 -29.93 -31.99
C GLU A 754 -27.98 -28.51 -31.84
N ASN A 755 -27.50 -27.94 -32.95
CA ASN A 755 -27.22 -26.52 -33.15
C ASN A 755 -28.53 -25.84 -33.57
N VAL A 756 -28.78 -24.57 -33.25
CA VAL A 756 -29.15 -23.49 -34.21
C VAL A 756 -29.06 -22.11 -33.52
N THR A 757 -28.40 -21.19 -34.23
CA THR A 757 -28.32 -19.72 -34.18
C THR A 757 -29.56 -18.94 -33.74
N LEU A 758 -29.38 -17.86 -32.96
CA LEU A 758 -30.38 -16.81 -32.76
C LEU A 758 -30.11 -15.60 -33.67
N VAL A 759 -31.12 -15.32 -34.50
CA VAL A 759 -31.27 -14.21 -35.45
C VAL A 759 -31.99 -13.04 -34.76
N LYS A 760 -31.67 -11.81 -35.20
CA LYS A 760 -32.25 -10.53 -34.76
C LYS A 760 -33.72 -10.32 -35.19
N THR A 761 -34.30 -9.26 -34.58
CA THR A 761 -35.46 -8.39 -34.97
C THR A 761 -36.88 -8.81 -34.58
N PRO A 762 -37.87 -7.87 -34.46
CA PRO A 762 -37.85 -6.40 -34.48
C PRO A 762 -38.67 -5.69 -33.36
N PHE A 763 -38.52 -4.37 -33.36
CA PHE A 763 -39.27 -3.31 -32.68
C PHE A 763 -40.75 -3.23 -33.14
N LEU A 764 -41.67 -2.84 -32.25
CA LEU A 764 -42.97 -2.25 -32.64
C LEU A 764 -43.40 -1.19 -31.61
N GLU A 765 -43.75 -0.04 -32.17
CA GLU A 765 -44.15 1.22 -31.55
C GLU A 765 -45.61 1.24 -31.09
N GLY A 766 -45.91 2.15 -30.17
CA GLY A 766 -47.10 3.00 -30.27
C GLY A 766 -48.17 2.85 -29.19
N CYS A 767 -48.20 3.78 -28.24
CA CYS A 767 -49.31 4.72 -28.13
C CYS A 767 -48.91 5.97 -27.34
N ASN A 768 -48.94 7.10 -28.04
CA ASN A 768 -48.71 8.47 -27.59
C ASN A 768 -49.93 9.04 -26.85
N THR A 769 -49.70 10.02 -25.98
CA THR A 769 -50.35 11.37 -25.96
C THR A 769 -49.66 12.20 -24.84
N CYS A 770 -48.84 13.21 -25.20
CA CYS A 770 -49.20 14.65 -25.37
C CYS A 770 -49.07 15.44 -24.04
N ASN A 771 -48.48 16.63 -23.90
CA ASN A 771 -47.67 17.57 -24.73
C ASN A 771 -47.04 18.61 -23.76
N THR A 772 -46.08 19.41 -24.26
CA THR A 772 -45.39 20.59 -23.67
C THR A 772 -44.16 20.22 -22.80
N CYS A 773 -42.94 20.71 -23.00
CA CYS A 773 -42.39 21.88 -23.71
C CYS A 773 -40.85 21.74 -23.90
N ASP A 774 -40.30 22.64 -24.72
CA ASP A 774 -38.96 22.71 -25.33
C ASP A 774 -37.73 22.95 -24.41
N THR A 775 -36.55 22.71 -25.03
CA THR A 775 -35.15 23.14 -24.77
C THR A 775 -34.25 22.30 -23.83
N PRO A 776 -33.01 21.94 -24.27
CA PRO A 776 -31.98 21.40 -23.39
C PRO A 776 -30.99 22.51 -22.97
N GLU A 777 -31.03 22.90 -21.70
CA GLU A 777 -30.02 23.75 -21.03
C GLU A 777 -29.47 23.05 -19.74
N PRO A 778 -28.31 23.47 -19.20
CA PRO A 778 -27.24 22.58 -18.76
C PRO A 778 -27.27 22.14 -17.29
N ILE A 779 -26.76 20.92 -17.04
CA ILE A 779 -26.63 20.22 -15.75
C ILE A 779 -25.51 20.81 -14.85
N ILE A 780 -25.53 22.13 -14.58
CA ILE A 780 -24.55 22.76 -13.65
C ILE A 780 -25.21 23.56 -12.50
N ASP A 781 -26.52 23.78 -12.47
CA ASP A 781 -27.15 24.55 -11.37
C ASP A 781 -27.99 23.75 -10.34
N GLU A 782 -28.10 22.43 -10.48
CA GLU A 782 -29.04 21.62 -9.67
C GLU A 782 -28.53 21.23 -8.27
N ALA A 783 -27.25 21.48 -7.94
CA ALA A 783 -26.76 21.32 -6.57
C ALA A 783 -27.20 22.46 -5.61
N LYS A 784 -27.83 23.53 -6.12
CA LYS A 784 -28.38 24.63 -5.29
C LYS A 784 -29.73 24.26 -4.64
N LEU A 785 -30.45 23.25 -5.13
CA LEU A 785 -31.85 23.01 -4.76
C LEU A 785 -32.09 21.97 -3.64
N LEU A 786 -31.06 21.24 -3.20
CA LEU A 786 -31.16 20.33 -2.04
C LEU A 786 -31.15 21.08 -0.69
N PHE A 787 -30.63 22.31 -0.66
CA PHE A 787 -30.37 23.07 0.57
C PHE A 787 -30.97 24.48 0.60
N ASN A 788 -31.63 24.93 -0.48
CA ASN A 788 -32.37 26.21 -0.50
C ASN A 788 -33.88 25.97 -0.41
N ALA A 789 -34.35 25.69 0.81
CA ALA A 789 -35.74 25.91 1.21
C ALA A 789 -35.71 26.49 2.63
N GLY A 790 -35.72 27.81 2.75
CA GLY A 790 -35.75 28.45 4.07
C GLY A 790 -35.35 29.93 4.20
N GLU A 791 -35.13 30.66 3.11
CA GLU A 791 -34.86 32.12 3.19
C GLU A 791 -35.89 32.89 2.35
N GLY A 792 -37.17 32.77 2.70
CA GLY A 792 -38.26 33.47 2.01
C GLY A 792 -39.45 33.89 2.88
N GLU A 793 -39.52 33.50 4.16
CA GLU A 793 -40.70 33.78 5.00
C GLU A 793 -40.42 34.57 6.29
N GLU A 794 -39.20 35.08 6.50
CA GLU A 794 -38.85 35.87 7.70
C GLU A 794 -38.66 37.38 7.41
N GLN A 795 -39.33 37.90 6.37
CA GLN A 795 -39.41 39.35 6.07
C GLN A 795 -40.85 39.90 5.98
N ALA A 796 -41.86 39.15 6.44
CA ALA A 796 -43.27 39.60 6.46
C ALA A 796 -43.85 39.76 7.88
N ALA A 797 -43.02 39.96 8.91
CA ALA A 797 -43.46 40.20 10.30
C ALA A 797 -42.74 41.39 10.96
N ALA A 798 -42.36 42.40 10.17
CA ALA A 798 -41.89 43.69 10.65
C ALA A 798 -42.32 44.82 9.69
N SER A 799 -43.64 44.98 9.54
CA SER A 799 -44.30 46.19 9.04
C SER A 799 -45.75 46.17 9.47
#